data_AF-A0A973A1U0-F1
#
_entry.id   AF-A0A973A1U0-F1
#
_cell.length_a   1.000
_cell.length_b   1.000
_cell.length_c   1.000
_cell.angle_alpha   90.00
_cell.angle_beta   90.00
_cell.angle_gamma   90.00
#
_symmetry.space_group_name_H-M   'P 1'
#
loop_
_entity.id
_entity.type
_entity.pdbx_description
1 polymer ?
#
loop_
_entity_poly.entity_id
_entity_poly.type
_entity_poly.pdbx_seq_one_letter_code
_entity_poly.pdbx_strand_id
1 'polypeptide(L)'
;MSRKTNLMTVLIAVLFFSAVAFCVSPETLTQSVSDGMETISLRMTKESARGTQFEVLVQNSSGTYDIHNPADVSTYIGTVDEYPGAIAAGILKLNGDLWAKVYFDRGYTWFTLAGDKTDERGAGAPNLTFPTRPNLVGGRIGSTTYQFDLAIDCDWRYYSGYGDSDAATCLENVEFSTVQLKAIYLKDALIVPGIARVVIRSSQAHCPYDGTTGTEILGLVESEWQNNHSTAVREIVAAATPGIGGGVAWGNVIGSISHGYTVNGVSADGSFDIVMRHELGHSWGVGDWHAGSPEGPTVNCGNTYGRFAGPSVESILNERDTKISLLDSLGTYSTISVPPYAALDDLIIPANGGSSTIIDVLANDHDANADSVSITGFDTVSAKGATISLSSGTGPGGRDELIYTPGGNGVTLDSFYYSIIDSHGSPATGAVVVYLDLSDTLKGYWSLDETTGTIASDATVFGNTATAAGGLDFGVSSVAGMFGSAIQLDGINDDIKTPGLNLNSDNVTITGWIKRNGDQNAFSGIAICDTSGFNFRTATNLGYHWASTPSWAWDSGLTVPDNQWTFVALVVEPTKATIYMNPGTGMQTAVNNGTHEVEEFDNIFHLGSYNGWGGRYINGAIDDIRIYNKALSSSQILDIYDGGGAESPNPFDGAAGITSNLLRWAPGAGTVSSDVYLGTNLTAVKNATTASPEYKGSVTVSGYLATLDPSTAYYWRIDMITSTTTLTGQVWSLTTSATRDDINADIISHLTMDDADISQTTVYDVSGTPVYDGTIAGATSGAVGRIAEAMTFDGVNDRVYIPATNLNSNTVTISAWVKRNGTQPDYSGIVIVASGACTTQSGLNFKGGNQLGYHWNGGYWSWISGLFIPDNEWAHVAMAVQEGKATLYVNGVPATSSGTHAPDEFDCAFDIGTYGMWSSRMFNGAIDDVAVWNRTLTENQIVGIYYAGLQGRTFDEQPYEDEQPYEVDAMKAIARWTFDAFDGTTAYDAVGNNHGIIHGAASTQGIIDGALQFDGTDDYVDCGSSSDLVPEAMTLSLWVYPDVLQGNLVHKSGSNAMNKDYELSVGPTNIKAAIGANTGYTNLRSSSKLNTDEWSHVAFSYGEGVLSVYINGVLDASRTYSLTVTDKGNPLSIGGGNTSKQFQGRIDNVAIYDRVLSEDEILSLFEEGL
;
A
#
# COMPACT_ATOMS: atom_id res chain seq x y z
N MET A 1 24.05 11.98 -61.65
CA MET A 1 25.21 11.05 -61.79
C MET A 1 24.95 9.91 -60.82
N SER A 2 25.15 8.62 -61.06
CA SER A 2 25.75 7.83 -62.16
C SER A 2 24.86 6.57 -62.38
N ARG A 3 24.52 6.09 -63.60
CA ARG A 3 25.21 4.99 -64.36
C ARG A 3 25.86 3.91 -63.46
N LYS A 4 25.70 2.60 -63.64
CA LYS A 4 25.49 1.73 -64.85
C LYS A 4 25.17 0.27 -64.34
N THR A 5 24.66 -0.76 -65.05
CA THR A 5 24.24 -1.04 -66.46
C THR A 5 23.18 -2.18 -66.52
N ASN A 6 22.45 -2.26 -67.63
CA ASN A 6 21.48 -3.29 -68.06
C ASN A 6 22.05 -4.74 -68.24
N LEU A 7 21.16 -5.76 -68.27
CA LEU A 7 20.93 -6.82 -69.30
C LEU A 7 19.78 -7.78 -68.81
N MET A 8 18.97 -8.50 -69.60
CA MET A 8 18.74 -8.53 -71.06
C MET A 8 17.32 -9.08 -71.44
N THR A 9 16.69 -8.44 -72.42
CA THR A 9 15.62 -8.86 -73.37
C THR A 9 15.01 -10.28 -73.36
N VAL A 10 13.66 -10.35 -73.31
CA VAL A 10 12.80 -11.02 -74.34
C VAL A 10 11.55 -10.15 -74.57
N LEU A 11 11.06 -10.06 -75.82
CA LEU A 11 9.79 -9.40 -76.17
C LEU A 11 9.13 -10.12 -77.35
N ILE A 12 7.97 -10.74 -77.13
CA ILE A 12 7.03 -11.20 -78.17
C ILE A 12 5.60 -10.96 -77.64
N ALA A 13 4.77 -10.29 -78.43
CA ALA A 13 3.35 -10.12 -78.16
C ALA A 13 2.52 -11.06 -79.05
N VAL A 14 1.51 -11.70 -78.46
CA VAL A 14 0.44 -12.41 -79.18
C VAL A 14 -0.88 -12.06 -78.49
N LEU A 15 -1.92 -11.78 -79.27
CA LEU A 15 -3.24 -11.41 -78.74
C LEU A 15 -3.95 -12.64 -78.15
N PHE A 16 -4.68 -12.43 -77.06
CA PHE A 16 -5.84 -13.26 -76.74
C PHE A 16 -7.10 -12.41 -76.65
N PHE A 17 -8.07 -12.74 -77.52
CA PHE A 17 -9.47 -12.36 -77.37
C PHE A 17 -10.16 -13.52 -76.66
N SER A 18 -10.48 -13.40 -75.37
CA SER A 18 -11.30 -14.40 -74.67
C SER A 18 -11.86 -13.88 -73.36
N ALA A 19 -13.17 -14.08 -73.19
CA ALA A 19 -13.94 -14.03 -71.95
C ALA A 19 -13.87 -12.75 -71.08
N VAL A 20 -15.05 -12.12 -70.92
CA VAL A 20 -15.44 -11.66 -69.58
C VAL A 20 -15.57 -12.92 -68.72
N ALA A 21 -14.49 -13.28 -68.04
CA ALA A 21 -14.57 -14.22 -66.93
C ALA A 21 -15.08 -13.43 -65.73
N PHE A 22 -16.33 -13.68 -65.31
CA PHE A 22 -16.68 -13.46 -63.90
C PHE A 22 -15.76 -14.40 -63.11
N CYS A 23 -14.74 -13.83 -62.46
CA CYS A 23 -13.92 -14.58 -61.54
C CYS A 23 -14.78 -14.84 -60.31
N VAL A 24 -15.46 -15.99 -60.29
CA VAL A 24 -16.04 -16.54 -59.06
C VAL A 24 -14.91 -16.57 -58.04
N SER A 25 -15.14 -15.94 -56.90
CA SER A 25 -14.16 -15.87 -55.84
C SER A 25 -13.85 -17.28 -55.33
N PRO A 26 -12.60 -17.61 -54.97
CA PRO A 26 -12.25 -18.96 -54.56
C PRO A 26 -12.90 -19.31 -53.21
N GLU A 27 -13.33 -20.56 -53.03
CA GLU A 27 -13.93 -21.02 -51.76
C GLU A 27 -12.94 -21.00 -50.59
N THR A 28 -11.64 -21.13 -50.87
CA THR A 28 -10.54 -20.95 -49.92
C THR A 28 -9.38 -20.24 -50.59
N LEU A 29 -8.63 -19.44 -49.84
CA LEU A 29 -7.38 -18.82 -50.28
C LEU A 29 -6.33 -18.82 -49.15
N THR A 30 -5.08 -18.54 -49.49
CA THR A 30 -4.02 -18.32 -48.52
C THR A 30 -3.23 -17.08 -48.91
N GLN A 31 -3.01 -16.19 -47.94
CA GLN A 31 -2.26 -14.94 -48.10
C GLN A 31 -1.17 -14.88 -47.04
N SER A 32 0.07 -14.61 -47.44
CA SER A 32 1.13 -14.24 -46.50
C SER A 32 1.05 -12.74 -46.20
N VAL A 33 1.26 -12.37 -44.93
CA VAL A 33 1.30 -10.98 -44.45
C VAL A 33 2.60 -10.75 -43.69
N SER A 34 3.34 -9.69 -44.00
CA SER A 34 4.56 -9.32 -43.26
C SER A 34 4.46 -7.93 -42.62
N ASP A 35 5.18 -7.73 -41.52
CA ASP A 35 5.44 -6.43 -40.89
C ASP A 35 6.89 -5.94 -41.06
N GLY A 36 7.70 -6.69 -41.83
CA GLY A 36 9.13 -6.44 -42.02
C GLY A 36 10.05 -7.14 -41.00
N MET A 37 9.52 -7.75 -39.93
CA MET A 37 10.26 -8.60 -38.99
C MET A 37 9.79 -10.06 -39.05
N GLU A 38 8.47 -10.28 -39.06
CA GLU A 38 7.81 -11.57 -39.16
C GLU A 38 7.06 -11.72 -40.50
N THR A 39 6.57 -12.92 -40.79
CA THR A 39 5.59 -13.17 -41.85
C THR A 39 4.62 -14.25 -41.38
N ILE A 40 3.33 -13.94 -41.39
CA ILE A 40 2.24 -14.84 -41.01
C ILE A 40 1.45 -15.31 -42.25
N SER A 41 0.69 -16.40 -42.13
CA SER A 41 -0.01 -17.09 -43.20
C SER A 41 -1.50 -17.24 -42.87
N LEU A 42 -2.33 -16.44 -43.53
CA LEU A 42 -3.78 -16.43 -43.33
C LEU A 42 -4.46 -17.55 -44.12
N ARG A 43 -5.22 -18.42 -43.45
CA ARG A 43 -5.99 -19.54 -44.04
C ARG A 43 -7.47 -19.17 -44.15
N MET A 44 -7.84 -18.53 -45.25
CA MET A 44 -9.15 -17.90 -45.41
C MET A 44 -10.15 -18.82 -46.11
N THR A 45 -11.32 -19.03 -45.51
CA THR A 45 -12.47 -19.75 -46.09
C THR A 45 -13.59 -18.75 -46.39
N LYS A 46 -14.27 -18.91 -47.54
CA LYS A 46 -15.33 -18.00 -47.98
C LYS A 46 -16.49 -18.03 -46.99
N GLU A 47 -16.90 -16.85 -46.54
CA GLU A 47 -17.92 -16.68 -45.51
C GLU A 47 -18.82 -15.49 -45.85
N SER A 48 -20.13 -15.68 -45.86
CA SER A 48 -21.07 -14.63 -46.28
C SER A 48 -21.28 -13.61 -45.16
N ALA A 49 -21.08 -12.33 -45.48
CA ALA A 49 -21.63 -11.21 -44.72
C ALA A 49 -23.12 -10.96 -45.04
N ARG A 50 -23.63 -11.48 -46.17
CA ARG A 50 -25.01 -11.30 -46.65
C ARG A 50 -25.96 -12.27 -45.96
N GLY A 51 -27.06 -11.76 -45.42
CA GLY A 51 -28.15 -12.51 -44.82
C GLY A 51 -29.10 -13.13 -45.86
N THR A 52 -30.15 -13.81 -45.39
CA THR A 52 -31.05 -14.60 -46.26
C THR A 52 -31.93 -13.73 -47.18
N GLN A 53 -32.10 -12.45 -46.85
CA GLN A 53 -32.99 -11.51 -47.53
C GLN A 53 -32.25 -10.40 -48.32
N PHE A 54 -30.93 -10.53 -48.48
CA PHE A 54 -30.03 -9.50 -48.99
C PHE A 54 -30.46 -8.83 -50.31
N GLU A 55 -30.68 -7.52 -50.26
CA GLU A 55 -30.86 -6.64 -51.43
C GLU A 55 -30.01 -5.35 -51.35
N VAL A 56 -29.71 -4.74 -52.50
CA VAL A 56 -28.96 -3.48 -52.60
C VAL A 56 -29.76 -2.46 -53.43
N LEU A 57 -30.04 -1.30 -52.84
CA LEU A 57 -30.84 -0.21 -53.41
C LEU A 57 -30.00 1.06 -53.57
N VAL A 58 -29.90 1.57 -54.80
CA VAL A 58 -29.10 2.76 -55.12
C VAL A 58 -30.02 3.95 -55.41
N GLN A 59 -29.91 5.02 -54.61
CA GLN A 59 -30.73 6.23 -54.71
C GLN A 59 -30.29 7.12 -55.87
N ASN A 60 -30.98 7.02 -57.01
CA ASN A 60 -30.64 7.76 -58.22
C ASN A 60 -30.93 9.27 -58.12
N SER A 61 -30.50 10.02 -59.13
CA SER A 61 -30.61 11.49 -59.20
C SER A 61 -32.04 12.05 -59.26
N SER A 62 -33.08 11.22 -59.14
CA SER A 62 -34.48 11.64 -59.00
C SER A 62 -35.07 11.33 -57.61
N GLY A 63 -34.26 10.82 -56.68
CA GLY A 63 -34.69 10.40 -55.34
C GLY A 63 -35.35 9.02 -55.27
N THR A 64 -35.53 8.34 -56.41
CA THR A 64 -36.02 6.95 -56.46
C THR A 64 -34.88 5.93 -56.36
N TYR A 65 -35.19 4.69 -55.99
CA TYR A 65 -34.20 3.63 -55.82
C TYR A 65 -34.19 2.66 -57.01
N ASP A 66 -33.00 2.42 -57.57
CA ASP A 66 -32.73 1.35 -58.53
C ASP A 66 -32.13 0.13 -57.81
N ILE A 67 -32.52 -1.08 -58.23
CA ILE A 67 -31.94 -2.33 -57.68
C ILE A 67 -30.55 -2.55 -58.29
N HIS A 68 -29.53 -2.63 -57.44
CA HIS A 68 -28.18 -3.03 -57.82
C HIS A 68 -28.03 -4.54 -57.69
N ASN A 69 -27.51 -5.19 -58.75
CA ASN A 69 -27.19 -6.61 -58.71
C ASN A 69 -25.73 -6.77 -58.24
N PRO A 70 -25.48 -7.30 -57.04
CA PRO A 70 -24.15 -7.41 -56.46
C PRO A 70 -23.27 -8.42 -57.21
N ALA A 71 -21.96 -8.34 -56.99
CA ALA A 71 -21.01 -9.36 -57.43
C ALA A 71 -21.16 -10.67 -56.62
N ASP A 72 -20.32 -11.66 -56.91
CA ASP A 72 -20.17 -12.86 -56.07
C ASP A 72 -19.79 -12.49 -54.61
N VAL A 73 -19.96 -13.42 -53.66
CA VAL A 73 -19.56 -13.21 -52.25
C VAL A 73 -18.05 -13.36 -52.14
N SER A 74 -17.33 -12.26 -51.90
CA SER A 74 -15.87 -12.26 -51.75
C SER A 74 -15.38 -11.99 -50.32
N THR A 75 -16.25 -12.13 -49.31
CA THR A 75 -15.87 -12.07 -47.88
C THR A 75 -15.39 -13.42 -47.35
N TYR A 76 -14.51 -13.39 -46.35
CA TYR A 76 -13.81 -14.54 -45.79
C TYR A 76 -13.62 -14.43 -44.27
N ILE A 77 -13.59 -15.58 -43.60
CA ILE A 77 -13.07 -15.74 -42.22
C ILE A 77 -12.04 -16.88 -42.25
N GLY A 78 -11.00 -16.81 -41.42
CA GLY A 78 -9.90 -17.76 -41.45
C GLY A 78 -9.08 -17.84 -40.17
N THR A 79 -8.11 -18.76 -40.14
CA THR A 79 -7.12 -18.92 -39.08
C THR A 79 -5.74 -18.39 -39.50
N VAL A 80 -4.78 -18.36 -38.58
CA VAL A 80 -3.38 -17.99 -38.85
C VAL A 80 -2.48 -19.17 -38.49
N ASP A 81 -1.64 -19.66 -39.41
CA ASP A 81 -0.82 -20.86 -39.20
C ASP A 81 0.18 -20.71 -38.03
N GLU A 82 0.76 -19.52 -37.88
CA GLU A 82 1.79 -19.19 -36.89
C GLU A 82 1.21 -18.75 -35.54
N TYR A 83 -0.06 -18.33 -35.52
CA TYR A 83 -0.80 -17.90 -34.32
C TYR A 83 -2.17 -18.58 -34.26
N PRO A 84 -2.26 -19.86 -33.84
CA PRO A 84 -3.52 -20.62 -33.90
C PRO A 84 -4.66 -20.05 -33.03
N GLY A 85 -4.34 -19.22 -32.02
CA GLY A 85 -5.32 -18.48 -31.22
C GLY A 85 -5.89 -17.23 -31.90
N ALA A 86 -5.50 -16.94 -33.14
CA ALA A 86 -5.90 -15.75 -33.89
C ALA A 86 -6.92 -16.07 -34.99
N ILE A 87 -7.94 -15.21 -35.11
CA ILE A 87 -8.96 -15.26 -36.16
C ILE A 87 -8.81 -14.09 -37.13
N ALA A 88 -8.79 -14.40 -38.43
CA ALA A 88 -8.70 -13.43 -39.50
C ALA A 88 -10.06 -13.21 -40.18
N ALA A 89 -10.38 -11.97 -40.55
CA ALA A 89 -11.59 -11.61 -41.28
C ALA A 89 -11.24 -10.65 -42.42
N GLY A 90 -11.76 -10.89 -43.63
CA GLY A 90 -11.34 -10.12 -44.81
C GLY A 90 -12.27 -10.16 -46.01
N ILE A 91 -11.91 -9.40 -47.03
CA ILE A 91 -12.55 -9.35 -48.34
C ILE A 91 -11.50 -9.45 -49.46
N LEU A 92 -11.80 -10.22 -50.50
CA LEU A 92 -11.07 -10.17 -51.76
C LEU A 92 -11.73 -9.07 -52.63
N LYS A 93 -11.01 -7.96 -52.81
CA LYS A 93 -11.43 -6.80 -53.58
C LYS A 93 -11.49 -7.11 -55.09
N LEU A 94 -12.34 -6.39 -55.82
CA LEU A 94 -12.51 -6.48 -57.28
C LEU A 94 -11.23 -6.15 -58.08
N ASN A 95 -10.26 -5.47 -57.46
CA ASN A 95 -8.93 -5.23 -58.06
C ASN A 95 -7.98 -6.44 -57.95
N GLY A 96 -8.30 -7.43 -57.10
CA GLY A 96 -7.50 -8.63 -56.83
C GLY A 96 -6.80 -8.66 -55.47
N ASP A 97 -6.86 -7.60 -54.68
CA ASP A 97 -6.18 -7.54 -53.37
C ASP A 97 -7.03 -8.19 -52.27
N LEU A 98 -6.39 -8.97 -51.37
CA LEU A 98 -7.01 -9.31 -50.09
C LEU A 98 -6.82 -8.14 -49.11
N TRP A 99 -7.91 -7.65 -48.53
CA TRP A 99 -7.91 -6.77 -47.36
C TRP A 99 -8.40 -7.59 -46.17
N ALA A 100 -7.67 -7.58 -45.06
CA ALA A 100 -8.04 -8.36 -43.88
C ALA A 100 -7.61 -7.69 -42.58
N LYS A 101 -8.29 -8.03 -41.48
CA LYS A 101 -7.80 -7.82 -40.12
C LYS A 101 -7.56 -9.15 -39.44
N VAL A 102 -6.54 -9.20 -38.59
CA VAL A 102 -6.20 -10.36 -37.76
C VAL A 102 -6.44 -9.98 -36.31
N TYR A 103 -7.32 -10.69 -35.64
CA TYR A 103 -7.60 -10.56 -34.21
C TYR A 103 -6.85 -11.68 -33.50
N PHE A 104 -5.76 -11.33 -32.84
CA PHE A 104 -4.98 -12.24 -32.01
C PHE A 104 -5.68 -12.47 -30.67
N ASP A 105 -5.15 -13.42 -29.90
CA ASP A 105 -5.50 -13.62 -28.49
C ASP A 105 -5.45 -12.30 -27.70
N ARG A 106 -6.30 -12.20 -26.67
CA ARG A 106 -6.61 -10.97 -25.91
C ARG A 106 -7.11 -9.77 -26.73
N GLY A 107 -7.22 -9.86 -28.05
CA GLY A 107 -7.79 -8.82 -28.92
C GLY A 107 -6.78 -7.83 -29.52
N TYR A 108 -5.47 -8.11 -29.44
CA TYR A 108 -4.48 -7.40 -30.28
C TYR A 108 -4.89 -7.53 -31.75
N THR A 109 -4.80 -6.46 -32.53
CA THR A 109 -5.35 -6.40 -33.90
C THR A 109 -4.32 -5.91 -34.90
N TRP A 110 -4.07 -6.65 -35.98
CA TRP A 110 -3.36 -6.17 -37.18
C TRP A 110 -4.33 -5.78 -38.28
N PHE A 111 -3.97 -4.73 -39.02
CA PHE A 111 -4.67 -4.23 -40.20
C PHE A 111 -3.79 -4.55 -41.42
N THR A 112 -4.36 -5.18 -42.45
CA THR A 112 -3.57 -5.73 -43.56
C THR A 112 -4.19 -5.39 -44.91
N LEU A 113 -3.37 -4.93 -45.85
CA LEU A 113 -3.76 -4.59 -47.23
C LEU A 113 -2.79 -5.27 -48.21
N ALA A 114 -3.33 -6.05 -49.15
CA ALA A 114 -2.61 -6.67 -50.26
C ALA A 114 -1.40 -7.58 -49.91
N GLY A 115 -1.22 -7.92 -48.63
CA GLY A 115 -0.10 -8.76 -48.14
C GLY A 115 0.90 -8.03 -47.23
N ASP A 116 0.71 -6.74 -46.94
CA ASP A 116 1.50 -6.00 -45.96
C ASP A 116 0.64 -5.65 -44.73
N LYS A 117 1.24 -5.65 -43.53
CA LYS A 117 0.66 -5.03 -42.32
C LYS A 117 0.77 -3.51 -42.43
N THR A 118 -0.31 -2.79 -42.16
CA THR A 118 -0.41 -1.34 -42.39
C THR A 118 -0.72 -0.51 -41.14
N ASP A 119 -1.36 -1.10 -40.12
CA ASP A 119 -1.63 -0.49 -38.81
C ASP A 119 -1.79 -1.60 -37.74
N GLU A 120 -1.74 -1.24 -36.46
CA GLU A 120 -1.96 -2.17 -35.34
C GLU A 120 -2.67 -1.49 -34.15
N ARG A 121 -3.42 -2.26 -33.35
CA ARG A 121 -4.10 -1.76 -32.14
C ARG A 121 -4.12 -2.77 -31.02
N GLY A 122 -3.97 -2.28 -29.77
CA GLY A 122 -4.02 -3.11 -28.57
C GLY A 122 -2.80 -4.01 -28.41
N ALA A 123 -1.59 -3.48 -28.62
CA ALA A 123 -0.36 -4.20 -28.28
C ALA A 123 -0.13 -4.16 -26.76
N GLY A 124 0.22 -5.31 -26.17
CA GLY A 124 0.45 -5.46 -24.73
C GLY A 124 -0.76 -5.99 -23.95
N ALA A 125 -0.53 -6.32 -22.68
CA ALA A 125 -1.56 -6.87 -21.78
C ALA A 125 -2.60 -5.80 -21.38
N PRO A 126 -3.87 -6.19 -21.16
CA PRO A 126 -4.88 -5.28 -20.65
C PRO A 126 -4.60 -4.93 -19.17
N ASN A 127 -4.81 -3.67 -18.80
CA ASN A 127 -4.91 -3.28 -17.39
C ASN A 127 -6.19 -3.88 -16.81
N LEU A 128 -6.07 -4.81 -15.88
CA LEU A 128 -7.20 -5.49 -15.25
C LEU A 128 -7.74 -4.69 -14.06
N THR A 129 -9.07 -4.68 -13.88
CA THR A 129 -9.73 -4.20 -12.66
C THR A 129 -10.80 -5.21 -12.24
N PHE A 130 -11.26 -5.15 -10.99
CA PHE A 130 -12.41 -5.95 -10.57
C PHE A 130 -13.70 -5.48 -11.30
N PRO A 131 -14.58 -6.38 -11.76
CA PRO A 131 -15.81 -5.99 -12.44
C PRO A 131 -16.84 -5.41 -11.45
N THR A 132 -17.35 -4.21 -11.73
CA THR A 132 -18.41 -3.57 -10.92
C THR A 132 -19.84 -4.03 -11.26
N ARG A 133 -19.97 -5.10 -12.05
CA ARG A 133 -21.23 -5.69 -12.52
C ARG A 133 -21.07 -7.21 -12.74
N PRO A 134 -22.15 -8.00 -12.75
CA PRO A 134 -22.09 -9.43 -13.06
C PRO A 134 -21.30 -9.72 -14.34
N ASN A 135 -20.37 -10.66 -14.20
CA ASN A 135 -19.54 -11.18 -15.27
C ASN A 135 -20.25 -12.32 -16.03
N LEU A 136 -19.62 -12.85 -17.08
CA LEU A 136 -20.19 -13.91 -17.92
C LEU A 136 -20.52 -15.15 -17.06
N VAL A 137 -21.80 -15.50 -16.98
CA VAL A 137 -22.25 -16.62 -16.14
C VAL A 137 -21.93 -17.96 -16.81
N GLY A 138 -21.40 -18.89 -16.02
CA GLY A 138 -20.94 -20.19 -16.50
C GLY A 138 -22.00 -20.99 -17.27
N GLY A 139 -21.61 -21.50 -18.44
CA GLY A 139 -22.48 -22.27 -19.34
C GLY A 139 -23.62 -21.49 -20.01
N ARG A 140 -23.72 -20.16 -19.84
CA ARG A 140 -24.85 -19.35 -20.32
C ARG A 140 -24.96 -19.28 -21.86
N ILE A 141 -23.83 -19.22 -22.56
CA ILE A 141 -23.81 -18.87 -23.99
C ILE A 141 -24.45 -19.95 -24.88
N GLY A 142 -24.24 -21.23 -24.56
CA GLY A 142 -24.72 -22.37 -25.35
C GLY A 142 -23.85 -22.68 -26.58
N SER A 143 -24.39 -23.43 -27.53
CA SER A 143 -23.68 -23.94 -28.73
C SER A 143 -24.38 -23.60 -30.05
N THR A 144 -25.27 -22.61 -30.05
CA THR A 144 -26.08 -22.21 -31.21
C THR A 144 -25.71 -20.79 -31.61
N THR A 145 -25.25 -20.61 -32.85
CA THR A 145 -25.05 -19.30 -33.45
C THR A 145 -26.40 -18.72 -33.89
N TYR A 146 -26.66 -17.46 -33.54
CA TYR A 146 -27.86 -16.73 -33.95
C TYR A 146 -27.51 -15.56 -34.87
N GLN A 147 -28.26 -15.39 -35.96
CA GLN A 147 -28.14 -14.25 -36.86
C GLN A 147 -29.21 -13.19 -36.57
N PHE A 148 -28.83 -11.92 -36.66
CA PHE A 148 -29.76 -10.79 -36.75
C PHE A 148 -29.67 -10.15 -38.14
N ASP A 149 -30.82 -9.76 -38.72
CA ASP A 149 -30.86 -9.06 -40.00
C ASP A 149 -30.45 -7.59 -39.79
N LEU A 150 -29.26 -7.27 -40.29
CA LEU A 150 -28.64 -5.94 -40.25
C LEU A 150 -28.93 -5.20 -41.55
N ALA A 151 -29.52 -4.02 -41.46
CA ALA A 151 -29.69 -3.12 -42.60
C ALA A 151 -28.67 -1.99 -42.56
N ILE A 152 -28.15 -1.56 -43.71
CA ILE A 152 -27.09 -0.56 -43.84
C ILE A 152 -27.57 0.63 -44.67
N ASP A 153 -27.25 1.85 -44.24
CA ASP A 153 -27.48 3.08 -45.03
C ASP A 153 -26.16 3.82 -45.27
N CYS A 154 -25.81 4.05 -46.53
CA CYS A 154 -24.53 4.61 -46.94
C CYS A 154 -24.71 6.07 -47.34
N ASP A 155 -24.30 6.99 -46.47
CA ASP A 155 -24.36 8.44 -46.68
C ASP A 155 -23.73 8.86 -48.03
N TRP A 156 -24.22 9.94 -48.65
CA TRP A 156 -23.65 10.45 -49.90
C TRP A 156 -22.13 10.73 -49.75
N ARG A 157 -21.70 11.24 -48.61
CA ARG A 157 -20.30 11.49 -48.24
C ARG A 157 -19.50 10.18 -48.13
N TYR A 158 -20.13 9.09 -47.70
CA TYR A 158 -19.51 7.76 -47.68
C TYR A 158 -19.36 7.20 -49.09
N TYR A 159 -20.45 7.15 -49.85
CA TYR A 159 -20.47 6.69 -51.24
C TYR A 159 -19.49 7.47 -52.14
N SER A 160 -19.47 8.80 -52.04
CA SER A 160 -18.63 9.65 -52.89
C SER A 160 -17.19 9.79 -52.41
N GLY A 161 -16.91 9.64 -51.10
CA GLY A 161 -15.58 9.83 -50.51
C GLY A 161 -14.79 8.54 -50.22
N TYR A 162 -15.48 7.41 -49.99
CA TYR A 162 -14.87 6.12 -49.65
C TYR A 162 -15.34 4.97 -50.57
N GLY A 163 -16.52 5.10 -51.18
CA GLY A 163 -17.00 4.20 -52.22
C GLY A 163 -16.57 4.60 -53.64
N ASP A 164 -15.64 5.56 -53.81
CA ASP A 164 -15.17 6.11 -55.10
C ASP A 164 -16.28 6.58 -56.07
N SER A 165 -17.47 6.90 -55.56
CA SER A 165 -18.69 7.12 -56.34
C SER A 165 -19.12 5.92 -57.21
N ASP A 166 -18.78 4.69 -56.80
CA ASP A 166 -19.25 3.44 -57.37
C ASP A 166 -20.04 2.60 -56.35
N ALA A 167 -21.10 1.93 -56.84
CA ALA A 167 -21.99 1.16 -55.98
C ALA A 167 -21.39 -0.18 -55.52
N ALA A 168 -20.52 -0.80 -56.32
CA ALA A 168 -19.85 -2.04 -55.95
C ALA A 168 -18.69 -1.76 -54.97
N THR A 169 -17.86 -0.75 -55.22
CA THR A 169 -16.79 -0.34 -54.28
C THR A 169 -17.36 0.11 -52.93
N CYS A 170 -18.47 0.86 -52.93
CA CYS A 170 -19.19 1.20 -51.70
C CYS A 170 -19.71 -0.06 -50.96
N LEU A 171 -20.21 -1.06 -51.69
CA LEU A 171 -20.70 -2.32 -51.12
C LEU A 171 -19.56 -3.18 -50.54
N GLU A 172 -18.40 -3.26 -51.20
CA GLU A 172 -17.23 -3.99 -50.69
C GLU A 172 -16.82 -3.50 -49.29
N ASN A 173 -16.84 -2.18 -49.04
CA ASN A 173 -16.46 -1.61 -47.76
C ASN A 173 -17.51 -1.91 -46.67
N VAL A 174 -18.78 -2.03 -47.05
CA VAL A 174 -19.87 -2.50 -46.16
C VAL A 174 -19.66 -3.97 -45.83
N GLU A 175 -19.49 -4.84 -46.82
CA GLU A 175 -19.29 -6.28 -46.62
C GLU A 175 -18.01 -6.57 -45.83
N PHE A 176 -16.92 -5.83 -46.08
CA PHE A 176 -15.69 -5.87 -45.30
C PHE A 176 -15.93 -5.47 -43.84
N SER A 177 -16.62 -4.36 -43.59
CA SER A 177 -16.94 -3.91 -42.21
C SER A 177 -17.82 -4.92 -41.47
N THR A 178 -18.77 -5.56 -42.16
CA THR A 178 -19.68 -6.53 -41.55
C THR A 178 -19.03 -7.89 -41.26
N VAL A 179 -18.17 -8.42 -42.15
CA VAL A 179 -17.46 -9.70 -41.88
C VAL A 179 -16.46 -9.57 -40.72
N GLN A 180 -15.89 -8.36 -40.51
CA GLN A 180 -15.08 -8.06 -39.33
C GLN A 180 -15.88 -8.14 -38.02
N LEU A 181 -17.10 -7.61 -37.99
CA LEU A 181 -18.01 -7.80 -36.85
C LEU A 181 -18.39 -9.27 -36.68
N LYS A 182 -18.66 -9.98 -37.79
CA LYS A 182 -19.01 -11.40 -37.77
C LYS A 182 -17.97 -12.22 -37.02
N ALA A 183 -16.68 -11.99 -37.23
CA ALA A 183 -15.63 -12.71 -36.50
C ALA A 183 -15.62 -12.44 -34.98
N ILE A 184 -15.74 -11.18 -34.55
CA ILE A 184 -15.71 -10.82 -33.12
C ILE A 184 -16.96 -11.33 -32.40
N TYR A 185 -18.16 -11.01 -32.90
CA TYR A 185 -19.42 -11.39 -32.25
C TYR A 185 -19.69 -12.90 -32.29
N LEU A 186 -19.21 -13.62 -33.33
CA LEU A 186 -19.25 -15.09 -33.37
C LEU A 186 -18.43 -15.68 -32.24
N LYS A 187 -17.17 -15.27 -32.11
CA LYS A 187 -16.24 -15.78 -31.09
C LYS A 187 -16.69 -15.43 -29.69
N ASP A 188 -17.03 -14.17 -29.44
CA ASP A 188 -17.26 -13.67 -28.08
C ASP A 188 -18.68 -13.92 -27.56
N ALA A 189 -19.70 -13.95 -28.43
CA ALA A 189 -21.11 -13.93 -28.01
C ALA A 189 -22.06 -14.88 -28.78
N LEU A 190 -21.54 -15.68 -29.73
CA LEU A 190 -22.33 -16.59 -30.58
C LEU A 190 -23.50 -15.92 -31.32
N ILE A 191 -23.35 -14.63 -31.65
CA ILE A 191 -24.29 -13.90 -32.52
C ILE A 191 -23.57 -13.35 -33.75
N VAL A 192 -24.28 -13.18 -34.87
CA VAL A 192 -23.69 -12.68 -36.13
C VAL A 192 -24.61 -11.72 -36.87
N PRO A 193 -24.08 -10.65 -37.49
CA PRO A 193 -24.85 -9.83 -38.43
C PRO A 193 -24.99 -10.57 -39.78
N GLY A 194 -26.20 -10.59 -40.33
CA GLY A 194 -26.45 -10.89 -41.74
C GLY A 194 -26.99 -9.65 -42.44
N ILE A 195 -26.34 -9.16 -43.51
CA ILE A 195 -26.84 -7.98 -44.21
C ILE A 195 -28.15 -8.31 -44.94
N ALA A 196 -29.24 -7.66 -44.59
CA ALA A 196 -30.56 -7.84 -45.20
C ALA A 196 -30.88 -6.79 -46.27
N ARG A 197 -30.50 -5.52 -46.06
CA ARG A 197 -30.64 -4.45 -47.06
C ARG A 197 -29.48 -3.47 -46.98
N VAL A 198 -28.91 -3.08 -48.11
CA VAL A 198 -28.01 -1.92 -48.22
C VAL A 198 -28.70 -0.82 -49.03
N VAL A 199 -28.77 0.38 -48.49
CA VAL A 199 -29.22 1.59 -49.20
C VAL A 199 -28.00 2.47 -49.48
N ILE A 200 -27.77 2.85 -50.75
CA ILE A 200 -26.63 3.66 -51.18
C ILE A 200 -27.14 5.01 -51.69
N ARG A 201 -26.78 6.10 -50.99
CA ARG A 201 -27.20 7.47 -51.34
C ARG A 201 -26.33 8.04 -52.45
N SER A 202 -26.57 7.67 -53.71
CA SER A 202 -25.78 8.18 -54.86
C SER A 202 -26.26 9.52 -55.44
N SER A 203 -26.98 10.32 -54.64
CA SER A 203 -27.37 11.69 -55.00
C SER A 203 -27.34 12.63 -53.80
N GLN A 204 -26.37 13.55 -53.73
CA GLN A 204 -26.25 14.54 -52.64
C GLN A 204 -27.58 15.26 -52.35
N ALA A 205 -28.23 15.76 -53.40
CA ALA A 205 -29.47 16.52 -53.31
C ALA A 205 -30.70 15.73 -52.80
N HIS A 206 -30.56 14.41 -52.60
CA HIS A 206 -31.60 13.52 -52.08
C HIS A 206 -31.14 12.72 -50.84
N CYS A 207 -29.91 12.93 -50.35
CA CYS A 207 -29.42 12.34 -49.13
C CYS A 207 -30.06 13.04 -47.92
N PRO A 208 -30.91 12.37 -47.09
CA PRO A 208 -31.78 13.05 -46.12
C PRO A 208 -31.05 13.75 -44.96
N TYR A 209 -29.75 13.51 -44.81
CA TYR A 209 -28.91 13.95 -43.72
C TYR A 209 -27.53 14.47 -44.20
N ASP A 210 -27.42 14.85 -45.48
CA ASP A 210 -26.23 15.57 -45.98
C ASP A 210 -26.02 16.89 -45.22
N GLY A 211 -24.76 17.22 -44.95
CA GLY A 211 -24.39 18.37 -44.13
C GLY A 211 -24.65 18.24 -42.62
N THR A 212 -25.44 17.27 -42.16
CA THR A 212 -25.68 17.04 -40.72
C THR A 212 -24.43 16.45 -40.05
N THR A 213 -24.12 16.95 -38.85
CA THR A 213 -23.01 16.49 -38.00
C THR A 213 -23.44 16.49 -36.53
N GLY A 214 -23.09 15.46 -35.76
CA GLY A 214 -23.52 15.31 -34.36
C GLY A 214 -24.81 14.49 -34.22
N THR A 215 -25.32 14.38 -32.99
CA THR A 215 -26.32 13.36 -32.57
C THR A 215 -27.69 13.46 -33.24
N GLU A 216 -28.06 14.63 -33.78
CA GLU A 216 -29.34 14.85 -34.47
C GLU A 216 -29.54 13.92 -35.67
N ILE A 217 -28.45 13.41 -36.27
CA ILE A 217 -28.50 12.50 -37.43
C ILE A 217 -29.23 11.18 -37.13
N LEU A 218 -29.19 10.68 -35.91
CA LEU A 218 -29.79 9.40 -35.54
C LEU A 218 -31.31 9.40 -35.76
N GLY A 219 -31.99 10.48 -35.36
CA GLY A 219 -33.42 10.70 -35.60
C GLY A 219 -33.76 11.00 -37.07
N LEU A 220 -32.81 11.49 -37.87
CA LEU A 220 -33.00 11.66 -39.33
C LEU A 220 -32.95 10.30 -40.05
N VAL A 221 -32.02 9.42 -39.67
CA VAL A 221 -31.95 8.05 -40.21
C VAL A 221 -33.19 7.24 -39.79
N GLU A 222 -33.60 7.32 -38.52
CA GLU A 222 -34.85 6.76 -38.01
C GLU A 222 -36.06 7.20 -38.84
N SER A 223 -36.24 8.52 -39.00
CA SER A 223 -37.33 9.12 -39.76
C SER A 223 -37.34 8.68 -41.23
N GLU A 224 -36.19 8.66 -41.89
CA GLU A 224 -36.04 8.21 -43.28
C GLU A 224 -36.43 6.73 -43.43
N TRP A 225 -35.94 5.86 -42.54
CA TRP A 225 -36.20 4.42 -42.63
C TRP A 225 -37.61 4.02 -42.23
N GLN A 226 -38.28 4.78 -41.36
CA GLN A 226 -39.71 4.56 -41.09
C GLN A 226 -40.58 5.00 -42.29
N ASN A 227 -40.27 6.13 -42.92
CA ASN A 227 -41.07 6.66 -44.03
C ASN A 227 -40.83 5.93 -45.36
N ASN A 228 -39.57 5.63 -45.69
CA ASN A 228 -39.18 5.15 -47.03
C ASN A 228 -38.69 3.68 -47.07
N HIS A 229 -38.29 3.09 -45.93
CA HIS A 229 -37.76 1.71 -45.85
C HIS A 229 -38.43 0.82 -44.79
N SER A 230 -39.68 1.12 -44.41
CA SER A 230 -40.45 0.36 -43.41
C SER A 230 -40.80 -1.07 -43.84
N THR A 231 -40.52 -1.44 -45.09
CA THR A 231 -40.66 -2.80 -45.62
C THR A 231 -39.38 -3.66 -45.55
N ALA A 232 -38.24 -3.09 -45.16
CA ALA A 232 -37.02 -3.88 -44.96
C ALA A 232 -37.15 -4.75 -43.71
N VAL A 233 -37.00 -6.07 -43.85
CA VAL A 233 -36.79 -6.95 -42.69
C VAL A 233 -35.42 -6.66 -42.11
N ARG A 234 -35.38 -6.46 -40.78
CA ARG A 234 -34.22 -6.05 -40.00
C ARG A 234 -34.57 -6.09 -38.51
N GLU A 235 -33.58 -6.39 -37.68
CA GLU A 235 -33.63 -6.10 -36.25
C GLU A 235 -33.02 -4.72 -35.95
N ILE A 236 -32.14 -4.21 -36.82
CA ILE A 236 -31.45 -2.94 -36.64
C ILE A 236 -30.94 -2.32 -37.96
N VAL A 237 -30.82 -0.99 -38.00
CA VAL A 237 -30.13 -0.23 -39.06
C VAL A 237 -28.80 0.31 -38.54
N ALA A 238 -27.74 0.24 -39.36
CA ALA A 238 -26.49 0.96 -39.15
C ALA A 238 -26.18 1.88 -40.34
N ALA A 239 -26.20 3.18 -40.12
CA ALA A 239 -25.80 4.16 -41.14
C ALA A 239 -24.29 4.42 -41.07
N ALA A 240 -23.61 4.44 -42.22
CA ALA A 240 -22.19 4.77 -42.34
C ALA A 240 -22.04 6.24 -42.76
N THR A 241 -21.50 7.08 -41.85
CA THR A 241 -21.44 8.55 -42.05
C THR A 241 -20.06 9.13 -41.68
N PRO A 242 -19.29 9.63 -42.66
CA PRO A 242 -18.05 10.34 -42.40
C PRO A 242 -18.26 11.63 -41.58
N GLY A 243 -17.37 11.86 -40.61
CA GLY A 243 -17.28 13.14 -39.89
C GLY A 243 -18.12 13.27 -38.61
N ILE A 244 -18.81 12.22 -38.14
CA ILE A 244 -19.53 12.25 -36.85
C ILE A 244 -18.68 11.83 -35.63
N GLY A 245 -17.42 11.43 -35.84
CA GLY A 245 -16.53 11.02 -34.75
C GLY A 245 -16.82 9.59 -34.27
N GLY A 246 -17.07 9.43 -32.97
CA GLY A 246 -17.16 8.13 -32.30
C GLY A 246 -18.32 7.23 -32.73
N GLY A 247 -19.42 7.83 -33.22
CA GLY A 247 -20.70 7.15 -33.49
C GLY A 247 -21.83 7.64 -32.57
N VAL A 248 -23.06 7.16 -32.79
CA VAL A 248 -24.24 7.37 -31.93
C VAL A 248 -25.26 6.23 -32.11
N ALA A 249 -25.79 5.69 -31.01
CA ALA A 249 -26.84 4.67 -30.98
C ALA A 249 -27.90 4.91 -29.90
N TRP A 250 -28.98 4.14 -29.96
CA TRP A 250 -29.88 3.91 -28.83
C TRP A 250 -29.56 2.58 -28.13
N GLY A 251 -29.82 2.49 -26.82
CA GLY A 251 -29.49 1.30 -26.02
C GLY A 251 -30.66 0.31 -25.87
N ASN A 252 -30.40 -1.00 -25.96
CA ASN A 252 -31.39 -2.09 -25.83
C ASN A 252 -32.52 -2.03 -26.88
N VAL A 253 -32.14 -1.92 -28.16
CA VAL A 253 -33.06 -1.61 -29.28
C VAL A 253 -33.11 -2.66 -30.39
N ILE A 254 -32.47 -3.81 -30.22
CA ILE A 254 -32.54 -4.92 -31.19
C ILE A 254 -34.00 -5.38 -31.35
N GLY A 255 -34.47 -5.43 -32.61
CA GLY A 255 -35.85 -5.73 -32.98
C GLY A 255 -36.81 -4.53 -32.89
N SER A 256 -36.34 -3.34 -32.52
CA SER A 256 -37.17 -2.14 -32.39
C SER A 256 -37.28 -1.40 -33.72
N ILE A 257 -38.40 -1.54 -34.43
CA ILE A 257 -38.61 -0.79 -35.69
C ILE A 257 -38.62 0.74 -35.46
N SER A 258 -38.94 1.19 -34.23
CA SER A 258 -38.99 2.60 -33.87
C SER A 258 -37.66 3.19 -33.42
N HIS A 259 -36.78 2.43 -32.75
CA HIS A 259 -35.51 2.96 -32.20
C HIS A 259 -34.27 2.07 -32.48
N GLY A 260 -34.39 1.03 -33.30
CA GLY A 260 -33.30 0.13 -33.71
C GLY A 260 -32.42 0.75 -34.79
N TYR A 261 -31.63 1.77 -34.42
CA TYR A 261 -30.77 2.52 -35.33
C TYR A 261 -29.42 2.86 -34.66
N THR A 262 -28.37 2.85 -35.46
CA THR A 262 -27.04 3.38 -35.14
C THR A 262 -26.54 4.26 -36.28
N VAL A 263 -25.68 5.24 -35.99
CA VAL A 263 -24.95 6.01 -37.02
C VAL A 263 -23.47 5.99 -36.67
N ASN A 264 -22.64 5.65 -37.65
CA ASN A 264 -21.29 5.14 -37.43
C ASN A 264 -20.25 6.00 -38.16
N GLY A 265 -19.21 6.41 -37.42
CA GLY A 265 -18.03 7.05 -37.99
C GLY A 265 -17.25 6.09 -38.90
N VAL A 266 -16.49 6.66 -39.83
CA VAL A 266 -15.78 5.94 -40.90
C VAL A 266 -14.27 6.13 -40.76
N SER A 267 -13.54 5.02 -40.82
CA SER A 267 -12.08 4.90 -40.78
C SER A 267 -11.42 5.40 -42.08
N ALA A 268 -10.10 5.63 -42.05
CA ALA A 268 -9.35 6.15 -43.21
C ALA A 268 -9.25 5.15 -44.39
N ASP A 269 -9.41 3.85 -44.14
CA ASP A 269 -9.51 2.78 -45.14
C ASP A 269 -10.94 2.61 -45.70
N GLY A 270 -11.90 3.40 -45.22
CA GLY A 270 -13.32 3.26 -45.55
C GLY A 270 -14.06 2.19 -44.76
N SER A 271 -13.43 1.52 -43.79
CA SER A 271 -14.16 0.67 -42.85
C SER A 271 -15.01 1.49 -41.88
N PHE A 272 -16.02 0.86 -41.26
CA PHE A 272 -16.73 1.45 -40.12
C PHE A 272 -16.96 0.41 -38.99
N ASP A 273 -16.22 -0.70 -39.02
CA ASP A 273 -16.30 -1.81 -38.05
C ASP A 273 -16.00 -1.38 -36.61
N ILE A 274 -14.98 -0.54 -36.39
CA ILE A 274 -14.52 -0.16 -35.04
C ILE A 274 -15.61 0.63 -34.30
N VAL A 275 -16.37 1.44 -35.03
CA VAL A 275 -17.54 2.16 -34.50
C VAL A 275 -18.75 1.23 -34.47
N MET A 276 -19.05 0.52 -35.55
CA MET A 276 -20.26 -0.32 -35.62
C MET A 276 -20.30 -1.43 -34.55
N ARG A 277 -19.14 -1.99 -34.15
CA ARG A 277 -19.09 -2.95 -33.03
C ARG A 277 -19.36 -2.31 -31.65
N HIS A 278 -19.05 -1.03 -31.49
CA HIS A 278 -19.34 -0.25 -30.28
C HIS A 278 -20.83 0.15 -30.24
N GLU A 279 -21.34 0.74 -31.32
CA GLU A 279 -22.73 1.21 -31.42
C GLU A 279 -23.76 0.07 -31.41
N LEU A 280 -23.45 -1.06 -32.05
CA LEU A 280 -24.26 -2.26 -31.91
C LEU A 280 -24.12 -2.87 -30.51
N GLY A 281 -22.96 -2.74 -29.83
CA GLY A 281 -22.81 -3.10 -28.43
C GLY A 281 -23.81 -2.36 -27.52
N HIS A 282 -23.99 -1.04 -27.70
CA HIS A 282 -25.06 -0.29 -27.02
C HIS A 282 -26.44 -0.83 -27.38
N SER A 283 -26.67 -1.13 -28.66
CA SER A 283 -27.94 -1.69 -29.13
C SER A 283 -28.27 -3.04 -28.46
N TRP A 284 -27.24 -3.84 -28.15
CA TRP A 284 -27.27 -5.09 -27.37
C TRP A 284 -27.18 -4.90 -25.84
N GLY A 285 -27.28 -3.66 -25.34
CA GLY A 285 -27.38 -3.35 -23.90
C GLY A 285 -26.05 -3.05 -23.18
N VAL A 286 -24.91 -3.08 -23.88
CA VAL A 286 -23.61 -2.71 -23.30
C VAL A 286 -23.54 -1.20 -23.06
N GLY A 287 -22.96 -0.80 -21.94
CA GLY A 287 -22.76 0.61 -21.58
C GLY A 287 -21.34 1.09 -21.89
N ASP A 288 -21.12 2.40 -21.95
CA ASP A 288 -19.76 2.95 -21.92
C ASP A 288 -19.02 2.53 -20.64
N TRP A 289 -17.74 2.18 -20.78
CA TRP A 289 -16.85 1.76 -19.69
C TRP A 289 -17.45 0.66 -18.80
N HIS A 290 -18.15 -0.31 -19.43
CA HIS A 290 -19.00 -1.26 -18.74
C HIS A 290 -18.25 -2.04 -17.65
N ALA A 291 -18.88 -2.17 -16.48
CA ALA A 291 -18.32 -2.81 -15.29
C ALA A 291 -16.98 -2.23 -14.80
N GLY A 292 -16.65 -0.97 -15.16
CA GLY A 292 -15.37 -0.33 -14.84
C GLY A 292 -14.26 -0.58 -15.86
N SER A 293 -14.57 -1.23 -16.99
CA SER A 293 -13.59 -1.71 -17.99
C SER A 293 -12.57 -2.70 -17.40
N PRO A 294 -13.03 -3.82 -16.82
CA PRO A 294 -12.19 -4.76 -16.06
C PRO A 294 -11.15 -5.51 -16.90
N GLU A 295 -11.25 -5.42 -18.23
CA GLU A 295 -10.29 -5.99 -19.18
C GLU A 295 -9.61 -4.90 -20.02
N GLY A 296 -9.49 -3.69 -19.47
CA GLY A 296 -8.90 -2.54 -20.15
C GLY A 296 -9.75 -2.06 -21.34
N PRO A 297 -9.13 -1.40 -22.34
CA PRO A 297 -9.88 -0.73 -23.40
C PRO A 297 -10.45 -1.65 -24.51
N THR A 298 -11.41 -2.51 -24.15
CA THR A 298 -12.19 -3.40 -25.05
C THR A 298 -13.22 -2.67 -25.92
N VAL A 299 -14.01 -3.41 -26.71
CA VAL A 299 -15.23 -2.86 -27.31
C VAL A 299 -16.16 -2.31 -26.21
N ASN A 300 -16.84 -1.19 -26.48
CA ASN A 300 -17.58 -0.33 -25.53
C ASN A 300 -16.75 0.32 -24.41
N CYS A 301 -15.44 0.09 -24.39
CA CYS A 301 -14.51 0.65 -23.42
C CYS A 301 -13.33 1.29 -24.16
N GLY A 302 -13.52 2.39 -24.90
CA GLY A 302 -12.43 3.00 -25.67
C GLY A 302 -11.95 2.21 -26.91
N ASN A 303 -12.52 1.04 -27.20
CA ASN A 303 -12.52 0.35 -28.50
C ASN A 303 -11.14 -0.06 -29.07
N THR A 304 -10.12 -0.20 -28.22
CA THR A 304 -8.73 -0.48 -28.64
C THR A 304 -8.50 -1.96 -28.94
N TYR A 305 -8.90 -2.86 -28.03
CA TYR A 305 -8.85 -4.31 -28.26
C TYR A 305 -10.05 -4.79 -29.10
N GLY A 306 -9.81 -5.74 -29.99
CA GLY A 306 -10.79 -6.38 -30.87
C GLY A 306 -11.61 -7.51 -30.22
N ARG A 307 -11.95 -7.38 -28.93
CA ARG A 307 -12.85 -8.29 -28.20
C ARG A 307 -13.79 -7.51 -27.28
N PHE A 308 -14.90 -8.11 -26.88
CA PHE A 308 -15.71 -7.66 -25.75
C PHE A 308 -15.05 -8.01 -24.42
N ALA A 309 -15.50 -7.41 -23.31
CA ALA A 309 -15.16 -7.85 -21.96
C ALA A 309 -16.24 -8.82 -21.42
N GLY A 310 -15.90 -9.69 -20.46
CA GLY A 310 -16.83 -10.66 -19.85
C GLY A 310 -18.21 -10.08 -19.47
N PRO A 311 -18.30 -9.00 -18.67
CA PRO A 311 -19.58 -8.34 -18.34
C PRO A 311 -20.30 -7.69 -19.54
N SER A 312 -19.58 -7.39 -20.63
CA SER A 312 -20.18 -6.91 -21.88
C SER A 312 -20.81 -8.06 -22.66
N VAL A 313 -20.16 -9.22 -22.72
CA VAL A 313 -20.76 -10.45 -23.26
C VAL A 313 -22.01 -10.81 -22.46
N GLU A 314 -21.94 -10.83 -21.13
CA GLU A 314 -23.09 -11.08 -20.25
C GLU A 314 -24.27 -10.13 -20.58
N SER A 315 -24.00 -8.85 -20.82
CA SER A 315 -25.03 -7.88 -21.26
C SER A 315 -25.64 -8.22 -22.63
N ILE A 316 -24.80 -8.56 -23.61
CA ILE A 316 -25.24 -8.99 -24.95
C ILE A 316 -26.12 -10.26 -24.85
N LEU A 317 -25.74 -11.23 -24.01
CA LEU A 317 -26.52 -12.46 -23.80
C LEU A 317 -27.85 -12.15 -23.10
N ASN A 318 -27.87 -11.24 -22.12
CA ASN A 318 -29.12 -10.80 -21.47
C ASN A 318 -30.13 -10.22 -22.47
N GLU A 319 -29.71 -9.35 -23.39
CA GLU A 319 -30.60 -8.86 -24.46
C GLU A 319 -30.96 -9.98 -25.46
N ARG A 320 -29.96 -10.72 -25.97
CA ARG A 320 -30.12 -11.87 -26.90
C ARG A 320 -31.21 -12.82 -26.43
N ASP A 321 -31.15 -13.26 -25.18
CA ASP A 321 -32.05 -14.27 -24.63
C ASP A 321 -33.52 -13.81 -24.61
N THR A 322 -33.79 -12.50 -24.55
CA THR A 322 -35.15 -11.94 -24.71
C THR A 322 -35.59 -11.82 -26.17
N LYS A 323 -34.65 -11.79 -27.12
CA LYS A 323 -34.89 -11.57 -28.56
C LYS A 323 -34.79 -12.83 -29.43
N ILE A 324 -34.45 -14.00 -28.89
CA ILE A 324 -34.29 -15.27 -29.65
C ILE A 324 -35.42 -15.56 -30.66
N SER A 325 -36.67 -15.19 -30.37
CA SER A 325 -37.81 -15.38 -31.29
C SER A 325 -37.81 -14.49 -32.54
N LEU A 326 -36.88 -13.53 -32.63
CA LEU A 326 -36.63 -12.65 -33.77
C LEU A 326 -35.38 -13.07 -34.56
N LEU A 327 -34.55 -13.97 -34.02
CA LEU A 327 -33.21 -14.27 -34.57
C LEU A 327 -33.22 -15.56 -35.41
N ASP A 328 -32.49 -15.54 -36.52
CA ASP A 328 -32.28 -16.69 -37.39
C ASP A 328 -31.32 -17.67 -36.71
N SER A 329 -31.80 -18.85 -36.31
CA SER A 329 -30.97 -19.89 -35.69
C SER A 329 -30.16 -20.64 -36.75
N LEU A 330 -28.83 -20.48 -36.74
CA LEU A 330 -27.92 -21.13 -37.69
C LEU A 330 -27.45 -22.51 -37.23
N GLY A 331 -27.64 -22.86 -35.95
CA GLY A 331 -27.06 -24.04 -35.32
C GLY A 331 -25.60 -23.81 -34.89
N THR A 332 -24.85 -24.89 -34.67
CA THR A 332 -23.44 -24.81 -34.26
C THR A 332 -22.53 -24.45 -35.43
N TYR A 333 -21.63 -23.49 -35.23
CA TYR A 333 -20.71 -23.05 -36.28
C TYR A 333 -19.69 -24.16 -36.61
N SER A 334 -19.33 -24.31 -37.89
CA SER A 334 -18.47 -25.42 -38.34
C SER A 334 -17.74 -25.18 -39.68
N THR A 335 -17.73 -23.95 -40.21
CA THR A 335 -17.05 -23.62 -41.49
C THR A 335 -15.53 -23.66 -41.33
N ILE A 336 -15.02 -23.24 -40.18
CA ILE A 336 -13.62 -23.30 -39.74
C ILE A 336 -13.58 -23.66 -38.25
N SER A 337 -12.40 -24.06 -37.75
CA SER A 337 -12.11 -23.92 -36.31
C SER A 337 -12.01 -22.43 -36.00
N VAL A 338 -12.62 -22.03 -34.89
CA VAL A 338 -12.59 -20.69 -34.31
C VAL A 338 -11.82 -20.83 -32.99
N PRO A 339 -10.86 -19.97 -32.65
CA PRO A 339 -10.18 -20.09 -31.36
C PRO A 339 -11.15 -19.78 -30.21
N PRO A 340 -11.04 -20.47 -29.07
CA PRO A 340 -12.00 -20.35 -27.98
C PRO A 340 -12.00 -18.94 -27.38
N TYR A 341 -13.11 -18.56 -26.76
CA TYR A 341 -13.20 -17.38 -25.92
C TYR A 341 -12.84 -17.76 -24.49
N ALA A 342 -11.62 -17.42 -24.09
CA ALA A 342 -11.26 -17.34 -22.69
C ALA A 342 -11.81 -16.03 -22.09
N ALA A 343 -12.54 -16.15 -20.99
CA ALA A 343 -13.28 -15.07 -20.36
C ALA A 343 -12.40 -14.22 -19.42
N LEU A 344 -13.07 -13.33 -18.68
CA LEU A 344 -12.58 -12.86 -17.39
C LEU A 344 -13.24 -13.76 -16.34
N ASP A 345 -12.48 -14.22 -15.36
CA ASP A 345 -12.99 -14.71 -14.10
C ASP A 345 -12.84 -13.67 -13.00
N ASP A 346 -13.78 -13.66 -12.07
CA ASP A 346 -13.71 -12.86 -10.85
C ASP A 346 -13.87 -13.75 -9.61
N LEU A 347 -13.07 -13.46 -8.59
CA LEU A 347 -13.05 -14.20 -7.33
C LEU A 347 -13.06 -13.22 -6.15
N ILE A 348 -13.95 -13.44 -5.19
CA ILE A 348 -14.01 -12.66 -3.94
C ILE A 348 -13.60 -13.56 -2.77
N ILE A 349 -12.60 -13.14 -2.00
CA ILE A 349 -12.07 -13.87 -0.84
C ILE A 349 -12.31 -13.02 0.42
N PRO A 350 -13.01 -13.52 1.44
CA PRO A 350 -13.33 -12.73 2.63
C PRO A 350 -12.08 -12.43 3.49
N ALA A 351 -12.12 -11.34 4.25
CA ALA A 351 -11.04 -10.85 5.12
C ALA A 351 -10.40 -11.92 6.01
N ASN A 352 -11.24 -12.80 6.59
CA ASN A 352 -10.87 -13.85 7.53
C ASN A 352 -10.44 -15.15 6.79
N GLY A 353 -9.97 -15.02 5.54
CA GLY A 353 -10.00 -16.04 4.49
C GLY A 353 -8.66 -16.66 4.14
N GLY A 354 -7.86 -17.07 5.12
CA GLY A 354 -6.62 -17.84 4.92
C GLY A 354 -6.77 -19.24 4.33
N SER A 355 -7.85 -19.52 3.60
CA SER A 355 -8.13 -20.80 2.95
C SER A 355 -7.96 -20.67 1.45
N SER A 356 -7.08 -21.51 0.89
CA SER A 356 -6.93 -21.67 -0.56
C SER A 356 -8.29 -21.92 -1.21
N THR A 357 -8.65 -21.08 -2.18
CA THR A 357 -9.99 -21.08 -2.80
C THR A 357 -9.89 -21.68 -4.21
N ILE A 358 -10.82 -22.59 -4.52
CA ILE A 358 -10.93 -23.24 -5.83
C ILE A 358 -11.74 -22.33 -6.76
N ILE A 359 -11.26 -22.18 -8.00
CA ILE A 359 -11.93 -21.44 -9.07
C ILE A 359 -12.01 -22.30 -10.34
N ASP A 360 -13.22 -22.48 -10.83
CA ASP A 360 -13.56 -23.24 -12.04
C ASP A 360 -13.52 -22.33 -13.26
N VAL A 361 -12.31 -21.93 -13.67
CA VAL A 361 -12.07 -20.99 -14.79
C VAL A 361 -12.67 -21.47 -16.13
N LEU A 362 -12.95 -22.76 -16.25
CA LEU A 362 -13.64 -23.34 -17.42
C LEU A 362 -15.17 -23.19 -17.36
N ALA A 363 -15.73 -22.44 -16.40
CA ALA A 363 -17.17 -22.29 -16.23
C ALA A 363 -17.80 -21.41 -17.31
N ASN A 364 -17.20 -20.24 -17.55
CA ASN A 364 -17.65 -19.19 -18.47
C ASN A 364 -16.96 -19.25 -19.84
N ASP A 365 -15.77 -19.85 -19.92
CA ASP A 365 -15.07 -20.16 -21.16
C ASP A 365 -15.92 -21.00 -22.13
N HIS A 366 -15.80 -20.70 -23.43
CA HIS A 366 -16.57 -21.39 -24.47
C HIS A 366 -15.84 -21.43 -25.82
N ASP A 367 -16.34 -22.28 -26.73
CA ASP A 367 -16.01 -22.22 -28.15
C ASP A 367 -17.26 -22.01 -29.00
N ALA A 368 -17.15 -21.18 -30.04
CA ALA A 368 -18.22 -20.91 -31.00
C ALA A 368 -18.55 -22.13 -31.89
N ASN A 369 -17.62 -23.07 -32.06
CA ASN A 369 -17.84 -24.34 -32.77
C ASN A 369 -18.29 -25.49 -31.83
N ALA A 370 -18.37 -25.23 -30.51
CA ALA A 370 -18.68 -26.17 -29.43
C ALA A 370 -17.67 -27.33 -29.21
N ASP A 371 -16.40 -27.10 -29.51
CA ASP A 371 -15.26 -27.90 -29.04
C ASP A 371 -15.15 -27.91 -27.50
N SER A 372 -14.44 -28.90 -26.96
CA SER A 372 -14.16 -28.99 -25.52
C SER A 372 -12.89 -28.24 -25.15
N VAL A 373 -13.01 -27.22 -24.31
CA VAL A 373 -11.88 -26.46 -23.76
C VAL A 373 -11.23 -27.16 -22.56
N SER A 374 -9.93 -26.99 -22.39
CA SER A 374 -9.16 -27.53 -21.25
C SER A 374 -7.95 -26.64 -20.89
N ILE A 375 -7.58 -26.61 -19.60
CA ILE A 375 -6.42 -25.83 -19.11
C ILE A 375 -5.12 -26.45 -19.62
N THR A 376 -4.20 -25.61 -20.10
CA THR A 376 -2.85 -26.02 -20.56
C THR A 376 -1.71 -25.33 -19.81
N GLY A 377 -1.98 -24.17 -19.19
CA GLY A 377 -1.01 -23.42 -18.40
C GLY A 377 -1.70 -22.35 -17.55
N PHE A 378 -0.97 -21.83 -16.57
CA PHE A 378 -1.37 -20.73 -15.70
C PHE A 378 -0.14 -20.11 -15.05
N ASP A 379 -0.22 -18.83 -14.69
CA ASP A 379 0.79 -18.19 -13.85
C ASP A 379 0.81 -18.88 -12.48
N THR A 380 1.95 -19.46 -12.09
CA THR A 380 2.08 -20.16 -10.78
C THR A 380 2.17 -19.20 -9.59
N VAL A 381 2.41 -17.92 -9.85
CA VAL A 381 2.44 -16.82 -8.88
C VAL A 381 1.69 -15.63 -9.48
N SER A 382 0.80 -15.00 -8.72
CA SER A 382 -0.01 -13.87 -9.17
C SER A 382 0.75 -12.54 -9.23
N ALA A 383 0.09 -11.50 -9.76
CA ALA A 383 0.59 -10.12 -9.77
C ALA A 383 0.87 -9.54 -8.36
N LYS A 384 0.39 -10.17 -7.28
CA LYS A 384 0.63 -9.78 -5.88
C LYS A 384 1.26 -10.89 -5.02
N GLY A 385 1.79 -11.96 -5.64
CA GLY A 385 2.55 -12.99 -4.93
C GLY A 385 1.74 -14.14 -4.32
N ALA A 386 0.43 -14.22 -4.57
CA ALA A 386 -0.37 -15.39 -4.26
C ALA A 386 0.10 -16.60 -5.08
N THR A 387 0.00 -17.81 -4.53
CA THR A 387 0.39 -19.05 -5.22
C THR A 387 -0.81 -19.67 -5.93
N ILE A 388 -0.66 -20.03 -7.21
CA ILE A 388 -1.68 -20.75 -7.97
C ILE A 388 -1.22 -22.20 -8.21
N SER A 389 -2.14 -23.16 -8.08
CA SER A 389 -1.89 -24.57 -8.39
C SER A 389 -3.09 -25.26 -9.03
N LEU A 390 -2.87 -26.38 -9.72
CA LEU A 390 -3.90 -27.13 -10.43
C LEU A 390 -4.66 -28.08 -9.49
N SER A 391 -5.98 -27.93 -9.40
CA SER A 391 -6.87 -28.92 -8.79
C SER A 391 -7.37 -29.88 -9.87
N SER A 392 -6.62 -30.96 -10.12
CA SER A 392 -6.92 -31.82 -11.26
C SER A 392 -8.12 -32.74 -11.04
N GLY A 393 -9.05 -32.74 -11.99
CA GLY A 393 -10.22 -33.61 -12.05
C GLY A 393 -11.29 -33.38 -10.96
N THR A 394 -11.23 -32.28 -10.21
CA THR A 394 -12.18 -31.99 -9.11
C THR A 394 -13.47 -31.31 -9.56
N GLY A 395 -13.44 -30.61 -10.70
CA GLY A 395 -14.51 -29.72 -11.13
C GLY A 395 -15.70 -30.40 -11.79
N PRO A 396 -16.70 -29.61 -12.24
CA PRO A 396 -17.90 -30.12 -12.90
C PRO A 396 -17.57 -31.03 -14.10
N GLY A 397 -18.09 -32.27 -14.05
CA GLY A 397 -17.80 -33.28 -15.07
C GLY A 397 -16.44 -33.97 -14.97
N GLY A 398 -15.62 -33.64 -13.96
CA GLY A 398 -14.25 -34.16 -13.80
C GLY A 398 -13.20 -33.38 -14.59
N ARG A 399 -13.43 -32.08 -14.83
CA ARG A 399 -12.43 -31.16 -15.39
C ARG A 399 -11.47 -30.65 -14.31
N ASP A 400 -10.35 -30.09 -14.75
CA ASP A 400 -9.40 -29.43 -13.87
C ASP A 400 -9.90 -28.02 -13.50
N GLU A 401 -9.63 -27.62 -12.25
CA GLU A 401 -9.89 -26.28 -11.71
C GLU A 401 -8.56 -25.67 -11.22
N LEU A 402 -8.53 -24.37 -10.92
CA LEU A 402 -7.35 -23.73 -10.30
C LEU A 402 -7.59 -23.49 -8.81
N ILE A 403 -6.51 -23.49 -8.03
CA ILE A 403 -6.49 -23.17 -6.60
C ILE A 403 -5.69 -21.89 -6.43
N TYR A 404 -6.35 -20.81 -5.99
CA TYR A 404 -5.68 -19.58 -5.56
C TYR A 404 -5.40 -19.65 -4.06
N THR A 405 -4.14 -19.47 -3.66
CA THR A 405 -3.69 -19.42 -2.26
C THR A 405 -3.16 -18.01 -1.96
N PRO A 406 -3.89 -17.18 -1.19
CA PRO A 406 -3.56 -15.77 -0.99
C PRO A 406 -2.14 -15.51 -0.48
N GLY A 407 -1.43 -14.59 -1.14
CA GLY A 407 -0.19 -13.99 -0.65
C GLY A 407 -0.46 -12.76 0.23
N GLY A 408 0.41 -12.47 1.19
CA GLY A 408 0.43 -11.19 1.89
C GLY A 408 0.95 -10.04 0.99
N ASN A 409 0.55 -8.78 1.14
CA ASN A 409 -0.23 -8.14 2.20
C ASN A 409 -1.22 -7.11 1.61
N GLY A 410 -2.32 -6.82 2.32
CA GLY A 410 -3.18 -5.65 2.04
C GLY A 410 -3.84 -5.61 0.65
N VAL A 411 -3.93 -6.76 -0.02
CA VAL A 411 -4.26 -6.84 -1.45
C VAL A 411 -5.75 -6.64 -1.70
N THR A 412 -6.19 -5.40 -1.93
CA THR A 412 -7.57 -5.15 -2.40
C THR A 412 -7.83 -5.73 -3.79
N LEU A 413 -6.82 -5.80 -4.65
CA LEU A 413 -6.92 -6.42 -5.98
C LEU A 413 -5.64 -7.15 -6.39
N ASP A 414 -5.79 -8.42 -6.76
CA ASP A 414 -4.80 -9.28 -7.42
C ASP A 414 -5.30 -9.74 -8.79
N SER A 415 -4.41 -10.31 -9.60
CA SER A 415 -4.75 -10.95 -10.88
C SER A 415 -3.71 -11.96 -11.34
N PHE A 416 -4.12 -12.96 -12.11
CA PHE A 416 -3.24 -13.92 -12.78
C PHE A 416 -3.84 -14.41 -14.10
N TYR A 417 -3.01 -14.85 -15.06
CA TYR A 417 -3.47 -15.38 -16.34
C TYR A 417 -3.49 -16.91 -16.36
N TYR A 418 -4.35 -17.46 -17.21
CA TYR A 418 -4.39 -18.89 -17.53
C TYR A 418 -4.59 -19.10 -19.04
N SER A 419 -4.15 -20.24 -19.55
CA SER A 419 -4.21 -20.58 -20.98
C SER A 419 -5.01 -21.85 -21.19
N ILE A 420 -6.04 -21.77 -22.03
CA ILE A 420 -6.86 -22.90 -22.45
C ILE A 420 -6.51 -23.35 -23.87
N ILE A 421 -6.93 -24.56 -24.24
CA ILE A 421 -6.91 -25.07 -25.61
C ILE A 421 -8.24 -25.77 -25.94
N ASP A 422 -8.71 -25.62 -27.18
CA ASP A 422 -9.84 -26.38 -27.74
C ASP A 422 -9.45 -27.84 -28.09
N SER A 423 -10.40 -28.64 -28.58
CA SER A 423 -10.15 -30.02 -29.04
C SER A 423 -9.44 -30.15 -30.40
N HIS A 424 -9.15 -29.05 -31.10
CA HIS A 424 -8.47 -29.03 -32.40
C HIS A 424 -7.03 -28.46 -32.35
N GLY A 425 -6.63 -27.81 -31.24
CA GLY A 425 -5.31 -27.25 -30.99
C GLY A 425 -5.22 -25.73 -30.91
N SER A 426 -6.34 -24.99 -30.86
CA SER A 426 -6.37 -23.52 -30.80
C SER A 426 -6.29 -23.03 -29.35
N PRO A 427 -5.27 -22.24 -28.96
CA PRO A 427 -5.15 -21.69 -27.61
C PRO A 427 -5.88 -20.35 -27.44
N ALA A 428 -6.22 -20.01 -26.20
CA ALA A 428 -6.61 -18.66 -25.78
C ALA A 428 -6.18 -18.36 -24.34
N THR A 429 -6.00 -17.08 -23.99
CA THR A 429 -5.56 -16.64 -22.65
C THR A 429 -6.68 -15.94 -21.90
N GLY A 430 -7.14 -16.58 -20.82
CA GLY A 430 -8.08 -16.01 -19.86
C GLY A 430 -7.35 -15.29 -18.73
N ALA A 431 -8.10 -14.53 -17.95
CA ALA A 431 -7.57 -13.78 -16.82
C ALA A 431 -8.49 -13.93 -15.61
N VAL A 432 -7.91 -14.12 -14.43
CA VAL A 432 -8.62 -14.10 -13.15
C VAL A 432 -8.27 -12.79 -12.44
N VAL A 433 -9.29 -12.07 -11.95
CA VAL A 433 -9.13 -10.97 -10.99
C VAL A 433 -9.64 -11.39 -9.62
N VAL A 434 -8.86 -11.14 -8.57
CA VAL A 434 -9.17 -11.55 -7.20
C VAL A 434 -9.27 -10.34 -6.30
N TYR A 435 -10.44 -10.15 -5.69
CA TYR A 435 -10.68 -9.12 -4.69
C TYR A 435 -10.64 -9.73 -3.29
N LEU A 436 -9.73 -9.27 -2.44
CA LEU A 436 -9.80 -9.59 -1.01
C LEU A 436 -10.87 -8.68 -0.40
N ASP A 437 -12.06 -9.24 -0.17
CA ASP A 437 -13.13 -8.56 0.53
C ASP A 437 -12.79 -8.39 2.00
N LEU A 438 -12.01 -7.34 2.24
CA LEU A 438 -11.70 -6.82 3.56
C LEU A 438 -12.90 -6.08 4.17
N SER A 439 -14.15 -6.47 3.89
CA SER A 439 -15.36 -5.86 4.45
C SER A 439 -15.33 -5.87 5.98
N ASP A 440 -15.05 -7.02 6.59
CA ASP A 440 -15.19 -7.24 8.04
C ASP A 440 -14.08 -6.59 8.92
N THR A 441 -13.51 -5.44 8.51
CA THR A 441 -12.28 -4.85 9.06
C THR A 441 -12.35 -3.34 9.40
N LEU A 442 -11.41 -2.88 10.21
CA LEU A 442 -11.04 -1.48 10.41
C LEU A 442 -10.35 -0.92 9.14
N LYS A 443 -10.91 0.15 8.57
CA LYS A 443 -10.60 0.68 7.22
C LYS A 443 -9.77 1.96 7.20
N GLY A 444 -9.76 2.68 8.30
CA GLY A 444 -8.92 3.85 8.51
C GLY A 444 -8.93 4.20 9.98
N TYR A 445 -7.75 4.50 10.52
CA TYR A 445 -7.56 4.91 11.90
C TYR A 445 -6.51 6.00 11.95
N TRP A 446 -6.95 7.20 12.30
CA TRP A 446 -6.11 8.36 12.51
C TRP A 446 -6.20 8.71 14.00
N SER A 447 -5.12 8.48 14.77
CA SER A 447 -5.09 8.90 16.18
C SER A 447 -5.05 10.42 16.30
N LEU A 448 -4.39 11.10 15.36
CA LEU A 448 -4.19 12.55 15.30
C LEU A 448 -3.14 13.07 16.30
N ASP A 449 -2.23 12.17 16.70
CA ASP A 449 -1.06 12.42 17.55
C ASP A 449 0.00 13.34 16.94
N GLU A 450 -0.07 13.65 15.63
CA GLU A 450 0.98 14.39 14.95
C GLU A 450 1.28 15.76 15.59
N THR A 451 2.56 16.14 15.53
CA THR A 451 3.10 17.36 16.16
C THR A 451 3.73 18.33 15.17
N THR A 452 3.75 18.01 13.87
CA THR A 452 4.25 18.90 12.79
C THR A 452 3.55 18.64 11.45
N GLY A 453 3.36 19.68 10.63
CA GLY A 453 2.96 19.54 9.23
C GLY A 453 1.45 19.33 9.02
N THR A 454 1.07 18.86 7.83
CA THR A 454 -0.34 18.79 7.39
C THR A 454 -0.80 17.38 7.05
N ILE A 455 -0.15 16.35 7.61
CA ILE A 455 -0.42 14.93 7.31
C ILE A 455 -0.92 14.25 8.58
N ALA A 456 -2.00 13.48 8.45
CA ALA A 456 -2.56 12.62 9.48
C ALA A 456 -2.43 11.17 9.02
N SER A 457 -1.62 10.39 9.73
CA SER A 457 -1.25 9.03 9.36
C SER A 457 -2.42 8.07 9.54
N ASP A 458 -2.64 7.17 8.58
CA ASP A 458 -3.52 6.02 8.79
C ASP A 458 -2.69 4.87 9.38
N ALA A 459 -3.02 4.47 10.61
CA ALA A 459 -2.35 3.38 11.31
C ALA A 459 -2.73 1.97 10.78
N THR A 460 -3.74 1.87 9.88
CA THR A 460 -4.13 0.59 9.30
C THR A 460 -3.23 0.15 8.14
N VAL A 461 -3.42 -1.10 7.72
CA VAL A 461 -2.74 -1.69 6.54
C VAL A 461 -3.14 -1.06 5.20
N PHE A 462 -4.19 -0.22 5.17
CA PHE A 462 -4.66 0.42 3.95
C PHE A 462 -3.88 1.69 3.60
N GLY A 463 -3.27 2.35 4.59
CA GLY A 463 -2.45 3.55 4.36
C GLY A 463 -3.25 4.74 3.82
N ASN A 464 -4.53 4.86 4.18
CA ASN A 464 -5.48 5.94 3.84
C ASN A 464 -5.13 7.28 4.51
N THR A 465 -3.86 7.66 4.41
CA THR A 465 -3.23 8.83 5.01
C THR A 465 -3.98 10.10 4.62
N ALA A 466 -4.50 10.81 5.60
CA ALA A 466 -5.32 11.99 5.42
C ALA A 466 -4.48 13.28 5.40
N THR A 467 -5.02 14.34 4.80
CA THR A 467 -4.36 15.64 4.66
C THR A 467 -5.18 16.74 5.32
N ALA A 468 -4.54 17.52 6.20
CA ALA A 468 -5.12 18.69 6.84
C ALA A 468 -5.28 19.86 5.84
N ALA A 469 -6.37 20.61 5.98
CA ALA A 469 -6.77 21.69 5.09
C ALA A 469 -7.37 22.88 5.87
N GLY A 470 -7.57 24.00 5.16
CA GLY A 470 -8.09 25.25 5.72
C GLY A 470 -7.01 26.19 6.24
N GLY A 471 -5.92 25.65 6.76
CA GLY A 471 -4.86 26.36 7.47
C GLY A 471 -4.33 25.57 8.65
N LEU A 472 -5.08 24.54 9.06
CA LEU A 472 -4.71 23.48 9.98
C LEU A 472 -3.33 22.88 9.68
N ASP A 473 -2.44 22.94 10.66
CA ASP A 473 -1.12 22.30 10.69
C ASP A 473 -0.86 21.82 12.12
N PHE A 474 -0.45 20.56 12.26
CA PHE A 474 -0.21 19.90 13.54
C PHE A 474 0.88 20.61 14.37
N GLY A 475 1.82 21.32 13.73
CA GLY A 475 2.85 22.12 14.39
C GLY A 475 2.34 23.40 15.09
N VAL A 476 1.06 23.75 14.92
CA VAL A 476 0.42 24.88 15.62
C VAL A 476 -0.93 24.55 16.25
N SER A 477 -1.63 23.53 15.77
CA SER A 477 -2.97 23.13 16.24
C SER A 477 -3.01 21.84 17.07
N SER A 478 -1.88 21.14 17.26
CA SER A 478 -1.82 19.99 18.16
C SER A 478 -2.01 20.41 19.64
N VAL A 479 -2.81 19.64 20.38
CA VAL A 479 -3.20 19.85 21.78
C VAL A 479 -3.24 18.51 22.53
N ALA A 480 -3.25 18.52 23.86
CA ALA A 480 -3.35 17.28 24.64
C ALA A 480 -4.69 16.55 24.38
N GLY A 481 -4.59 15.29 23.94
CA GLY A 481 -5.72 14.43 23.60
C GLY A 481 -6.49 13.89 24.80
N MET A 482 -7.36 12.91 24.54
CA MET A 482 -7.76 11.90 25.50
C MET A 482 -6.65 10.86 25.64
N PHE A 483 -6.06 10.47 24.51
CA PHE A 483 -4.82 9.73 24.41
C PHE A 483 -3.79 10.59 23.67
N GLY A 484 -2.51 10.52 24.05
CA GLY A 484 -1.42 11.25 23.39
C GLY A 484 -1.72 12.72 23.06
N SER A 485 -1.66 13.06 21.77
CA SER A 485 -2.02 14.37 21.23
C SER A 485 -3.23 14.29 20.30
N ALA A 486 -3.92 15.42 20.14
CA ALA A 486 -5.13 15.56 19.34
C ALA A 486 -5.13 16.89 18.58
N ILE A 487 -6.02 17.02 17.60
CA ILE A 487 -6.06 18.20 16.71
C ILE A 487 -7.18 19.17 17.09
N GLN A 488 -6.82 20.44 17.31
CA GLN A 488 -7.75 21.54 17.58
C GLN A 488 -8.24 22.16 16.26
N LEU A 489 -9.57 22.26 16.11
CA LEU A 489 -10.26 22.84 14.96
C LEU A 489 -10.92 24.17 15.33
N ASP A 490 -10.91 25.14 14.41
CA ASP A 490 -11.37 26.52 14.65
C ASP A 490 -12.88 26.77 14.47
N GLY A 491 -13.59 25.86 13.81
CA GLY A 491 -15.02 25.98 13.49
C GLY A 491 -15.36 26.91 12.32
N ILE A 492 -14.37 27.38 11.56
CA ILE A 492 -14.52 28.29 10.42
C ILE A 492 -14.17 27.59 9.11
N ASN A 493 -13.03 26.88 9.03
CA ASN A 493 -12.61 26.20 7.81
C ASN A 493 -11.62 25.03 7.95
N ASP A 494 -11.20 24.66 9.17
CA ASP A 494 -10.31 23.51 9.40
C ASP A 494 -10.98 22.16 9.07
N ASP A 495 -10.28 21.30 8.32
CA ASP A 495 -10.84 20.08 7.73
C ASP A 495 -9.73 19.05 7.49
N ILE A 496 -9.94 17.77 7.81
CA ILE A 496 -8.98 16.69 7.54
C ILE A 496 -9.59 15.73 6.52
N LYS A 497 -8.90 15.54 5.40
CA LYS A 497 -9.42 14.85 4.22
C LYS A 497 -8.73 13.52 3.99
N THR A 498 -9.49 12.45 4.07
CA THR A 498 -9.05 11.10 3.69
C THR A 498 -9.05 10.91 2.16
N PRO A 499 -8.32 9.91 1.64
CA PRO A 499 -8.66 9.28 0.36
C PRO A 499 -10.04 8.62 0.43
N GLY A 500 -10.62 8.29 -0.74
CA GLY A 500 -11.82 7.44 -0.79
C GLY A 500 -11.58 6.09 -0.14
N LEU A 501 -12.43 5.68 0.81
CA LEU A 501 -12.26 4.41 1.53
C LEU A 501 -12.79 3.19 0.73
N ASN A 502 -13.53 3.44 -0.36
CA ASN A 502 -14.05 2.45 -1.29
C ASN A 502 -14.89 1.35 -0.61
N LEU A 503 -15.72 1.74 0.35
CA LEU A 503 -16.70 0.86 0.99
C LEU A 503 -18.00 0.88 0.19
N ASN A 504 -18.72 -0.24 0.15
CA ASN A 504 -20.05 -0.34 -0.45
C ASN A 504 -20.92 -1.16 0.52
N SER A 505 -21.58 -0.48 1.47
CA SER A 505 -22.06 -1.15 2.69
C SER A 505 -23.24 -0.47 3.39
N ASP A 506 -24.07 -1.30 4.03
CA ASP A 506 -25.13 -0.97 4.99
C ASP A 506 -24.77 -1.38 6.45
N ASN A 507 -23.52 -1.82 6.66
CA ASN A 507 -22.96 -2.24 7.94
C ASN A 507 -21.65 -1.47 8.21
N VAL A 508 -21.73 -0.35 8.94
CA VAL A 508 -20.59 0.59 9.13
C VAL A 508 -20.51 1.03 10.59
N THR A 509 -19.30 1.15 11.15
CA THR A 509 -19.09 1.81 12.44
C THR A 509 -18.09 2.97 12.31
N ILE A 510 -18.42 4.11 12.90
CA ILE A 510 -17.54 5.28 13.02
C ILE A 510 -17.36 5.56 14.50
N THR A 511 -16.12 5.66 15.00
CA THR A 511 -15.82 6.03 16.40
C THR A 511 -14.87 7.23 16.47
N GLY A 512 -14.84 7.90 17.61
CA GLY A 512 -13.86 8.94 17.89
C GLY A 512 -14.04 9.57 19.27
N TRP A 513 -13.05 10.36 19.68
CA TRP A 513 -13.12 11.24 20.83
C TRP A 513 -13.30 12.69 20.38
N ILE A 514 -14.21 13.40 21.06
CA ILE A 514 -14.55 14.79 20.72
C ILE A 514 -14.59 15.68 21.97
N LYS A 515 -14.16 16.93 21.82
CA LYS A 515 -14.15 17.95 22.87
C LYS A 515 -14.59 19.29 22.30
N ARG A 516 -15.90 19.51 22.25
CA ARG A 516 -16.48 20.75 21.70
C ARG A 516 -16.15 21.98 22.55
N ASN A 517 -15.96 23.10 21.88
CA ASN A 517 -15.77 24.43 22.44
C ASN A 517 -17.01 25.28 22.14
N GLY A 518 -18.02 25.25 23.02
CA GLY A 518 -19.29 25.94 22.83
C GLY A 518 -20.26 25.24 21.87
N ASP A 519 -21.26 26.01 21.42
CA ASP A 519 -22.31 25.57 20.52
C ASP A 519 -21.75 25.33 19.10
N GLN A 520 -22.03 24.14 18.55
CA GLN A 520 -21.65 23.76 17.19
C GLN A 520 -22.64 24.29 16.15
N ASN A 521 -22.21 24.44 14.90
CA ASN A 521 -23.16 24.62 13.81
C ASN A 521 -23.96 23.32 13.63
N ALA A 522 -25.28 23.43 13.39
CA ALA A 522 -26.11 22.26 13.16
C ALA A 522 -25.65 21.51 11.90
N PHE A 523 -25.45 20.21 12.02
CA PHE A 523 -24.87 19.33 11.00
C PHE A 523 -23.38 19.60 10.71
N SER A 524 -22.59 19.97 11.73
CA SER A 524 -21.12 19.89 11.66
C SER A 524 -20.68 18.43 11.73
N GLY A 525 -19.88 17.99 10.76
CA GLY A 525 -19.46 16.59 10.63
C GLY A 525 -18.39 16.20 11.64
N ILE A 526 -18.50 14.97 12.17
CA ILE A 526 -17.45 14.30 12.95
C ILE A 526 -16.61 13.48 11.97
N ALA A 527 -17.27 12.64 11.17
CA ALA A 527 -16.73 12.04 9.95
C ALA A 527 -17.87 11.81 8.95
N ILE A 528 -17.83 12.45 7.77
CA ILE A 528 -18.83 12.28 6.69
C ILE A 528 -18.14 12.11 5.33
N CYS A 529 -18.61 11.15 4.54
CA CYS A 529 -18.40 11.05 3.10
C CYS A 529 -19.66 11.57 2.37
N ASP A 530 -19.52 12.48 1.40
CA ASP A 530 -20.61 13.13 0.65
C ASP A 530 -21.80 13.65 1.47
N THR A 531 -22.77 12.79 1.78
CA THR A 531 -23.92 13.09 2.64
C THR A 531 -24.16 12.07 3.75
N SER A 532 -23.29 11.07 3.92
CA SER A 532 -23.50 9.92 4.82
C SER A 532 -22.38 9.79 5.84
N GLY A 533 -22.74 9.56 7.11
CA GLY A 533 -21.81 9.52 8.23
C GLY A 533 -22.31 10.23 9.50
N PHE A 534 -21.38 10.58 10.39
CA PHE A 534 -21.64 10.95 11.79
C PHE A 534 -21.45 12.45 12.05
N ASN A 535 -22.36 13.09 12.79
CA ASN A 535 -22.38 14.55 12.95
C ASN A 535 -23.04 15.06 14.25
N PHE A 536 -22.85 16.34 14.53
CA PHE A 536 -23.71 17.09 15.46
C PHE A 536 -25.07 17.37 14.80
N ARG A 537 -26.18 16.89 15.38
CA ARG A 537 -27.54 17.13 14.86
C ARG A 537 -28.03 18.55 15.12
N THR A 538 -27.67 19.11 16.27
CA THR A 538 -27.95 20.48 16.69
C THR A 538 -26.70 21.06 17.37
N ALA A 539 -26.80 22.15 18.11
CA ALA A 539 -25.64 22.81 18.75
C ALA A 539 -24.81 21.90 19.68
N THR A 540 -25.44 20.90 20.30
CA THR A 540 -24.79 20.02 21.31
C THR A 540 -25.20 18.55 21.22
N ASN A 541 -26.13 18.21 20.32
CA ASN A 541 -26.76 16.88 20.22
C ASN A 541 -26.12 16.06 19.08
N LEU A 542 -25.96 14.74 19.26
CA LEU A 542 -25.42 13.84 18.22
C LEU A 542 -26.51 13.35 17.24
N GLY A 543 -26.14 13.15 15.99
CA GLY A 543 -26.97 12.51 14.98
C GLY A 543 -26.13 11.93 13.86
N TYR A 544 -26.78 11.44 12.82
CA TYR A 544 -26.11 10.90 11.65
C TYR A 544 -26.95 11.14 10.41
N HIS A 545 -26.31 11.11 9.24
CA HIS A 545 -26.94 11.11 7.94
C HIS A 545 -26.64 9.81 7.17
N TRP A 546 -27.51 9.51 6.22
CA TRP A 546 -27.48 8.34 5.34
C TRP A 546 -28.29 8.73 4.10
N ALA A 547 -27.74 8.71 2.90
CA ALA A 547 -28.33 9.42 1.75
C ALA A 547 -29.67 8.81 1.30
N SER A 548 -29.76 7.49 1.35
CA SER A 548 -30.95 6.71 1.00
C SER A 548 -32.16 6.96 1.92
N THR A 549 -31.99 7.43 3.15
CA THR A 549 -33.11 7.58 4.12
C THR A 549 -33.15 8.90 4.89
N PRO A 550 -34.33 9.37 5.36
CA PRO A 550 -34.47 10.66 6.06
C PRO A 550 -33.95 10.65 7.53
N SER A 551 -32.85 9.94 7.77
CA SER A 551 -32.04 9.91 8.99
C SER A 551 -31.75 11.31 9.56
N TRP A 552 -31.49 12.29 8.70
CA TRP A 552 -31.29 13.71 9.04
C TRP A 552 -32.45 14.34 9.84
N ALA A 553 -33.65 13.76 9.85
CA ALA A 553 -34.77 14.25 10.64
C ALA A 553 -34.76 13.74 12.10
N TRP A 554 -33.94 12.73 12.42
CA TRP A 554 -33.83 12.14 13.76
C TRP A 554 -32.93 12.98 14.69
N ASP A 555 -33.15 12.83 15.99
CA ASP A 555 -32.42 13.46 17.09
C ASP A 555 -32.20 12.37 18.15
N SER A 556 -30.95 12.19 18.61
CA SER A 556 -30.59 11.08 19.50
C SER A 556 -30.94 11.33 20.97
N GLY A 557 -31.21 12.59 21.34
CA GLY A 557 -31.20 13.07 22.73
C GLY A 557 -29.80 13.14 23.38
N LEU A 558 -28.77 12.47 22.82
CA LEU A 558 -27.43 12.39 23.39
C LEU A 558 -26.73 13.74 23.23
N THR A 559 -26.46 14.38 24.36
CA THR A 559 -25.90 15.73 24.43
C THR A 559 -24.47 15.69 24.93
N VAL A 560 -23.53 16.07 24.06
CA VAL A 560 -22.10 16.18 24.38
C VAL A 560 -21.91 17.32 25.40
N PRO A 561 -21.21 17.11 26.52
CA PRO A 561 -20.81 18.18 27.44
C PRO A 561 -19.93 19.24 26.78
N ASP A 562 -19.72 20.38 27.45
CA ASP A 562 -18.89 21.46 26.94
C ASP A 562 -17.45 21.35 27.46
N ASN A 563 -16.45 21.60 26.61
CA ASN A 563 -15.02 21.63 26.96
C ASN A 563 -14.48 20.34 27.63
N GLN A 564 -15.17 19.21 27.46
CA GLN A 564 -14.84 17.90 28.05
C GLN A 564 -14.66 16.85 26.94
N TRP A 565 -13.60 16.03 27.03
CA TRP A 565 -13.44 14.84 26.20
C TRP A 565 -14.62 13.88 26.40
N THR A 566 -15.22 13.47 25.29
CA THR A 566 -16.39 12.60 25.23
C THR A 566 -16.18 11.60 24.11
N PHE A 567 -16.19 10.30 24.43
CA PHE A 567 -16.18 9.26 23.42
C PHE A 567 -17.53 9.18 22.73
N VAL A 568 -17.52 8.99 21.41
CA VAL A 568 -18.69 8.86 20.57
C VAL A 568 -18.52 7.76 19.53
N ALA A 569 -19.60 7.04 19.25
CA ALA A 569 -19.63 6.10 18.13
C ALA A 569 -21.01 6.06 17.45
N LEU A 570 -21.01 5.78 16.16
CA LEU A 570 -22.18 5.48 15.35
C LEU A 570 -22.00 4.07 14.78
N VAL A 571 -22.92 3.15 15.09
CA VAL A 571 -23.01 1.81 14.50
C VAL A 571 -24.25 1.77 13.61
N VAL A 572 -24.08 1.44 12.32
CA VAL A 572 -25.16 1.27 11.34
C VAL A 572 -25.29 -0.20 10.96
N GLU A 573 -26.52 -0.68 10.91
CA GLU A 573 -26.95 -1.99 10.44
C GLU A 573 -28.14 -1.80 9.48
N PRO A 574 -28.49 -2.75 8.60
CA PRO A 574 -29.49 -2.56 7.51
C PRO A 574 -30.93 -2.20 7.96
N THR A 575 -31.20 -2.24 9.27
CA THR A 575 -32.52 -2.01 9.88
C THR A 575 -32.50 -1.09 11.11
N LYS A 576 -31.33 -0.58 11.51
CA LYS A 576 -31.17 0.35 12.63
C LYS A 576 -29.79 1.00 12.64
N ALA A 577 -29.71 2.21 13.20
CA ALA A 577 -28.45 2.78 13.65
C ALA A 577 -28.49 3.02 15.16
N THR A 578 -27.35 2.80 15.84
CA THR A 578 -27.15 3.05 17.26
C THR A 578 -26.03 4.05 17.46
N ILE A 579 -26.31 5.19 18.08
CA ILE A 579 -25.26 6.09 18.59
C ILE A 579 -24.94 5.70 20.02
N TYR A 580 -23.65 5.62 20.32
CA TYR A 580 -23.07 5.46 21.65
C TYR A 580 -22.37 6.77 22.05
N MET A 581 -22.41 7.12 23.33
CA MET A 581 -21.72 8.29 23.89
C MET A 581 -21.31 8.04 25.34
N ASN A 582 -20.04 8.25 25.70
CA ASN A 582 -19.58 8.20 27.09
C ASN A 582 -18.97 9.56 27.51
N PRO A 583 -19.72 10.41 28.23
CA PRO A 583 -19.25 11.70 28.74
C PRO A 583 -18.54 11.54 30.10
N GLY A 584 -17.76 10.48 30.29
CA GLY A 584 -17.10 10.15 31.57
C GLY A 584 -18.05 9.71 32.70
N THR A 585 -19.35 9.58 32.44
CA THR A 585 -20.36 9.12 33.42
C THR A 585 -20.90 7.71 33.12
N GLY A 586 -20.22 6.97 32.24
CA GLY A 586 -20.67 5.67 31.72
C GLY A 586 -21.40 5.79 30.38
N MET A 587 -21.35 4.69 29.63
CA MET A 587 -21.86 4.60 28.25
C MET A 587 -23.38 4.82 28.16
N GLN A 588 -23.79 5.74 27.30
CA GLN A 588 -25.18 6.07 26.95
C GLN A 588 -25.45 5.66 25.50
N THR A 589 -26.69 5.32 25.17
CA THR A 589 -27.06 4.90 23.80
C THR A 589 -28.39 5.46 23.32
N ALA A 590 -28.52 5.62 22.01
CA ALA A 590 -29.75 6.00 21.32
C ALA A 590 -29.88 5.20 20.01
N VAL A 591 -31.05 4.60 19.77
CA VAL A 591 -31.30 3.74 18.60
C VAL A 591 -32.34 4.37 17.68
N ASN A 592 -31.99 4.58 16.41
CA ASN A 592 -32.95 4.85 15.34
C ASN A 592 -33.31 3.54 14.63
N ASN A 593 -34.59 3.19 14.58
CA ASN A 593 -35.05 1.98 13.89
C ASN A 593 -35.64 2.37 12.54
N GLY A 594 -35.06 1.86 11.46
CA GLY A 594 -35.39 2.22 10.08
C GLY A 594 -34.39 1.58 9.13
N THR A 595 -34.75 1.44 7.85
CA THR A 595 -33.85 0.86 6.85
C THR A 595 -32.61 1.73 6.63
N HIS A 596 -31.50 1.07 6.35
CA HIS A 596 -30.28 1.66 5.81
C HIS A 596 -29.99 0.88 4.54
N GLU A 597 -30.09 1.54 3.38
CA GLU A 597 -29.67 0.91 2.12
C GLU A 597 -28.16 1.02 2.00
N VAL A 598 -27.57 0.22 1.10
CA VAL A 598 -26.13 0.19 0.87
C VAL A 598 -25.66 1.55 0.32
N GLU A 599 -24.65 2.15 0.95
CA GLU A 599 -24.05 3.42 0.50
C GLU A 599 -22.64 3.18 -0.03
N GLU A 600 -22.27 3.91 -1.08
CA GLU A 600 -20.92 3.95 -1.65
C GLU A 600 -20.10 5.03 -0.94
N PHE A 601 -18.90 4.65 -0.48
CA PHE A 601 -17.95 5.48 0.27
C PHE A 601 -16.61 5.58 -0.49
N ASP A 602 -16.69 5.77 -1.80
CA ASP A 602 -15.56 5.89 -2.73
C ASP A 602 -14.95 7.31 -2.78
N ASN A 603 -15.60 8.28 -2.12
CA ASN A 603 -15.19 9.68 -2.05
C ASN A 603 -14.57 10.04 -0.69
N ILE A 604 -14.05 11.27 -0.58
CA ILE A 604 -13.36 11.82 0.59
C ILE A 604 -14.27 11.81 1.83
N PHE A 605 -13.85 11.13 2.90
CA PHE A 605 -14.33 11.48 4.25
C PHE A 605 -13.68 12.78 4.71
N HIS A 606 -14.54 13.69 5.15
CA HIS A 606 -14.21 14.90 5.90
C HIS A 606 -14.26 14.58 7.40
N LEU A 607 -13.10 14.61 8.07
CA LEU A 607 -12.99 14.46 9.52
C LEU A 607 -12.99 15.86 10.15
N GLY A 608 -13.89 16.09 11.11
CA GLY A 608 -14.09 17.40 11.74
C GLY A 608 -14.93 18.40 10.91
N SER A 609 -15.35 18.06 9.69
CA SER A 609 -16.17 18.96 8.87
C SER A 609 -17.27 18.27 8.05
N TYR A 610 -18.13 19.10 7.46
CA TYR A 610 -19.09 18.72 6.43
C TYR A 610 -19.09 19.77 5.30
N ASN A 611 -18.59 19.38 4.13
CA ASN A 611 -18.38 20.22 2.95
C ASN A 611 -19.64 20.40 2.07
N GLY A 612 -20.82 20.04 2.59
CA GLY A 612 -22.09 20.31 1.93
C GLY A 612 -22.54 21.78 2.06
N TRP A 613 -23.85 22.00 2.01
CA TRP A 613 -24.48 23.34 1.96
C TRP A 613 -23.98 24.31 3.08
N GLY A 614 -22.96 25.11 2.74
CA GLY A 614 -22.42 26.21 3.54
C GLY A 614 -21.05 26.01 4.19
N GLY A 615 -20.52 24.77 4.24
CA GLY A 615 -19.34 24.41 5.05
C GLY A 615 -19.65 24.40 6.55
N ARG A 616 -19.44 23.27 7.23
CA ARG A 616 -19.85 23.10 8.65
C ARG A 616 -18.79 22.35 9.44
N TYR A 617 -18.02 23.11 10.21
CA TYR A 617 -16.79 22.70 10.85
C TYR A 617 -17.01 22.58 12.36
N ILE A 618 -16.37 21.60 13.00
CA ILE A 618 -16.33 21.49 14.46
C ILE A 618 -15.50 22.64 15.04
N ASN A 619 -16.02 23.28 16.09
CA ASN A 619 -15.26 24.18 16.96
C ASN A 619 -14.93 23.40 18.24
N GLY A 620 -13.68 23.00 18.40
CA GLY A 620 -13.26 22.05 19.44
C GLY A 620 -12.12 21.16 18.95
N ALA A 621 -11.72 20.18 19.75
CA ALA A 621 -10.73 19.18 19.37
C ALA A 621 -11.39 17.85 19.00
N ILE A 622 -10.75 17.10 18.08
CA ILE A 622 -11.07 15.71 17.74
C ILE A 622 -9.82 14.84 17.85
N ASP A 623 -10.03 13.56 18.09
CA ASP A 623 -9.02 12.58 18.50
C ASP A 623 -9.52 11.17 18.13
N ASP A 624 -8.60 10.24 17.84
CA ASP A 624 -8.88 8.80 17.77
C ASP A 624 -9.97 8.37 16.75
N ILE A 625 -9.98 8.97 15.57
CA ILE A 625 -11.02 8.70 14.56
C ILE A 625 -10.80 7.33 13.90
N ARG A 626 -11.78 6.43 14.02
CA ARG A 626 -11.76 5.10 13.39
C ARG A 626 -13.01 4.86 12.56
N ILE A 627 -12.84 4.24 11.39
CA ILE A 627 -13.93 3.86 10.48
C ILE A 627 -13.80 2.36 10.17
N TYR A 628 -14.85 1.60 10.46
CA TYR A 628 -14.96 0.15 10.25
C TYR A 628 -16.05 -0.14 9.23
N ASN A 629 -15.83 -1.09 8.32
CA ASN A 629 -16.87 -1.57 7.40
C ASN A 629 -17.68 -2.74 8.00
N LYS A 630 -17.96 -2.64 9.30
CA LYS A 630 -18.64 -3.63 10.14
C LYS A 630 -19.52 -2.94 11.17
N ALA A 631 -20.67 -3.52 11.49
CA ALA A 631 -21.45 -3.15 12.66
C ALA A 631 -20.82 -3.75 13.94
N LEU A 632 -20.21 -2.92 14.80
CA LEU A 632 -19.55 -3.41 16.01
C LEU A 632 -20.53 -3.73 17.15
N SER A 633 -20.22 -4.77 17.91
CA SER A 633 -20.98 -5.15 19.10
C SER A 633 -20.74 -4.19 20.27
N SER A 634 -21.67 -4.12 21.22
CA SER A 634 -21.56 -3.22 22.38
C SER A 634 -20.39 -3.52 23.32
N SER A 635 -19.79 -4.71 23.26
CA SER A 635 -18.52 -4.99 23.93
C SER A 635 -17.35 -4.38 23.16
N GLN A 636 -17.27 -4.55 21.84
CA GLN A 636 -16.22 -3.94 21.02
C GLN A 636 -16.23 -2.40 21.10
N ILE A 637 -17.41 -1.78 21.20
CA ILE A 637 -17.54 -0.33 21.46
C ILE A 637 -17.04 0.08 22.85
N LEU A 638 -17.08 -0.82 23.84
CA LEU A 638 -16.47 -0.58 25.15
C LEU A 638 -14.95 -0.82 25.10
N ASP A 639 -14.51 -1.89 24.43
CA ASP A 639 -13.10 -2.21 24.23
C ASP A 639 -12.36 -1.03 23.55
N ILE A 640 -12.97 -0.41 22.53
CA ILE A 640 -12.46 0.80 21.84
C ILE A 640 -12.52 2.05 22.75
N TYR A 641 -13.54 2.19 23.60
CA TYR A 641 -13.60 3.29 24.58
C TYR A 641 -12.44 3.20 25.59
N ASP A 642 -12.03 1.99 25.98
CA ASP A 642 -10.87 1.75 26.85
C ASP A 642 -9.53 1.70 26.04
N GLY A 643 -9.56 2.09 24.76
CA GLY A 643 -8.40 2.27 23.86
C GLY A 643 -8.40 1.34 22.63
N GLY A 644 -8.94 0.13 22.77
CA GLY A 644 -8.91 -0.95 21.78
C GLY A 644 -7.69 -1.86 21.90
N GLY A 645 -7.83 -3.12 21.49
CA GLY A 645 -6.70 -4.03 21.33
C GLY A 645 -5.94 -3.80 20.02
N ALA A 646 -4.95 -4.64 19.74
CA ALA A 646 -4.30 -4.64 18.43
C ALA A 646 -5.28 -5.04 17.31
N GLU A 647 -5.28 -4.30 16.22
CA GLU A 647 -6.15 -4.49 15.05
C GLU A 647 -5.33 -4.47 13.73
N SER A 648 -6.00 -4.62 12.59
CA SER A 648 -5.41 -4.53 11.23
C SER A 648 -4.05 -5.26 11.08
N PRO A 649 -4.01 -6.60 11.24
CA PRO A 649 -2.77 -7.37 11.14
C PRO A 649 -2.16 -7.35 9.73
N ASN A 650 -0.84 -7.32 9.69
CA ASN A 650 0.00 -7.44 8.51
C ASN A 650 1.18 -8.38 8.85
N PRO A 651 1.29 -9.58 8.25
CA PRO A 651 0.35 -10.19 7.30
C PRO A 651 -1.06 -10.34 7.89
N PHE A 652 -2.09 -10.30 7.03
CA PHE A 652 -3.48 -10.42 7.47
C PHE A 652 -3.76 -11.83 8.02
N ASP A 653 -4.82 -11.99 8.81
CA ASP A 653 -5.09 -13.28 9.46
C ASP A 653 -5.33 -14.40 8.45
N GLY A 654 -4.49 -15.43 8.54
CA GLY A 654 -4.48 -16.59 7.66
C GLY A 654 -3.67 -16.41 6.37
N ALA A 655 -2.97 -15.29 6.17
CA ALA A 655 -2.22 -15.04 4.96
C ALA A 655 -1.12 -16.10 4.73
N ALA A 656 -1.05 -16.64 3.51
CA ALA A 656 -0.15 -17.73 3.13
C ALA A 656 0.95 -17.23 2.17
N GLY A 657 1.86 -18.12 1.79
CA GLY A 657 2.94 -17.80 0.85
C GLY A 657 3.88 -16.68 1.32
N ILE A 658 3.91 -16.37 2.62
CA ILE A 658 4.59 -15.18 3.14
C ILE A 658 6.11 -15.30 2.98
N THR A 659 6.70 -14.32 2.29
CA THR A 659 8.16 -14.19 2.09
C THR A 659 8.82 -13.21 3.07
N SER A 660 8.07 -12.21 3.53
CA SER A 660 8.47 -11.20 4.53
C SER A 660 8.47 -11.78 5.95
N ASN A 661 9.35 -11.30 6.82
CA ASN A 661 9.33 -11.65 8.25
C ASN A 661 8.79 -10.54 9.16
N LEU A 662 8.39 -9.40 8.59
CA LEU A 662 7.86 -8.27 9.34
C LEU A 662 6.38 -8.50 9.69
N LEU A 663 6.09 -8.51 10.98
CA LEU A 663 4.73 -8.44 11.56
C LEU A 663 4.42 -6.97 11.91
N ARG A 664 3.19 -6.51 11.67
CA ARG A 664 2.68 -5.15 11.91
C ARG A 664 1.21 -5.18 12.30
N TRP A 665 0.77 -4.19 13.08
CA TRP A 665 -0.61 -4.04 13.52
C TRP A 665 -0.96 -2.55 13.63
N ALA A 666 -2.25 -2.23 13.66
CA ALA A 666 -2.72 -0.98 14.25
C ALA A 666 -2.73 -1.13 15.78
N PRO A 667 -2.10 -0.23 16.56
CA PRO A 667 -2.11 -0.30 18.02
C PRO A 667 -3.46 0.15 18.60
N GLY A 668 -3.71 -0.16 19.88
CA GLY A 668 -4.74 0.51 20.65
C GLY A 668 -4.37 1.97 20.92
N ALA A 669 -5.35 2.81 21.20
CA ALA A 669 -5.09 4.15 21.72
C ALA A 669 -4.54 4.09 23.15
N GLY A 670 -3.62 4.99 23.47
CA GLY A 670 -2.93 4.96 24.77
C GLY A 670 -2.01 3.76 24.99
N THR A 671 -1.67 3.01 23.93
CA THR A 671 -0.67 1.95 23.98
C THR A 671 0.71 2.56 24.25
N VAL A 672 1.33 2.18 25.36
CA VAL A 672 2.70 2.55 25.74
C VAL A 672 3.69 1.52 25.19
N SER A 673 3.35 0.22 25.28
CA SER A 673 4.08 -0.86 24.61
C SER A 673 3.14 -1.99 24.16
N SER A 674 3.67 -2.89 23.34
CA SER A 674 2.97 -4.01 22.73
C SER A 674 3.73 -5.30 23.04
N ASP A 675 3.12 -6.20 23.82
CA ASP A 675 3.70 -7.52 24.13
C ASP A 675 3.48 -8.47 22.93
N VAL A 676 4.59 -8.93 22.33
CA VAL A 676 4.56 -9.77 21.13
C VAL A 676 4.55 -11.25 21.51
N TYR A 677 3.59 -12.01 20.99
CA TYR A 677 3.53 -13.46 21.13
C TYR A 677 3.51 -14.14 19.75
N LEU A 678 4.37 -15.14 19.54
CA LEU A 678 4.54 -15.86 18.27
C LEU A 678 4.92 -17.33 18.51
N GLY A 679 4.27 -18.26 17.81
CA GLY A 679 4.62 -19.68 17.86
C GLY A 679 3.78 -20.55 16.92
N THR A 680 4.18 -21.80 16.71
CA THR A 680 3.54 -22.74 15.76
C THR A 680 2.30 -23.46 16.32
N ASN A 681 1.83 -23.09 17.53
CA ASN A 681 0.68 -23.71 18.18
C ASN A 681 -0.35 -22.67 18.67
N LEU A 682 -1.49 -22.62 17.98
CA LEU A 682 -2.64 -21.77 18.28
C LEU A 682 -3.05 -21.79 19.76
N THR A 683 -3.03 -22.95 20.41
CA THR A 683 -3.48 -23.08 21.80
C THR A 683 -2.42 -22.62 22.79
N ALA A 684 -1.13 -22.70 22.45
CA ALA A 684 -0.07 -22.14 23.28
C ALA A 684 -0.09 -20.60 23.18
N VAL A 685 -0.01 -20.05 21.97
CA VAL A 685 -0.05 -18.59 21.71
C VAL A 685 -1.32 -17.95 22.29
N LYS A 686 -2.48 -18.61 22.21
CA LYS A 686 -3.73 -18.09 22.80
C LYS A 686 -3.73 -18.01 24.33
N ASN A 687 -2.95 -18.83 25.03
CA ASN A 687 -2.87 -18.84 26.48
C ASN A 687 -1.51 -18.34 27.01
N ALA A 688 -0.66 -17.81 26.12
CA ALA A 688 0.67 -17.34 26.46
C ALA A 688 0.64 -16.10 27.37
N THR A 689 1.68 -15.98 28.19
CA THR A 689 1.99 -14.90 29.13
C THR A 689 3.46 -14.53 28.98
N THR A 690 3.92 -13.43 29.57
CA THR A 690 5.34 -13.01 29.52
C THR A 690 6.35 -14.06 30.03
N ALA A 691 5.89 -15.08 30.76
CA ALA A 691 6.68 -16.23 31.19
C ALA A 691 6.59 -17.47 30.25
N SER A 692 6.02 -17.33 29.04
CA SER A 692 5.80 -18.43 28.08
C SER A 692 6.79 -18.36 26.90
N PRO A 693 7.26 -19.50 26.34
CA PRO A 693 8.21 -19.49 25.21
C PRO A 693 7.71 -18.77 23.94
N GLU A 694 6.40 -18.62 23.81
CA GLU A 694 5.78 -17.84 22.73
C GLU A 694 5.99 -16.33 22.87
N TYR A 695 6.34 -15.81 24.05
CA TYR A 695 6.62 -14.37 24.25
C TYR A 695 7.94 -13.98 23.59
N LYS A 696 7.95 -12.85 22.87
CA LYS A 696 9.10 -12.33 22.10
C LYS A 696 9.53 -10.93 22.54
N GLY A 697 9.09 -10.49 23.72
CA GLY A 697 9.38 -9.17 24.29
C GLY A 697 8.27 -8.15 24.07
N SER A 698 8.43 -6.99 24.73
CA SER A 698 7.55 -5.83 24.61
C SER A 698 8.20 -4.80 23.70
N VAL A 699 7.42 -4.18 22.80
CA VAL A 699 7.91 -3.17 21.85
C VAL A 699 7.07 -1.90 21.91
N THR A 700 7.69 -0.73 21.91
CA THR A 700 7.01 0.59 21.93
C THR A 700 6.48 1.02 20.56
N VAL A 701 6.40 0.09 19.60
CA VAL A 701 6.28 0.37 18.16
C VAL A 701 5.38 -0.67 17.49
N SER A 702 4.59 -0.27 16.49
CA SER A 702 3.54 -1.12 15.89
C SER A 702 4.05 -2.12 14.84
N GLY A 703 5.24 -2.66 15.06
CA GLY A 703 5.89 -3.63 14.18
C GLY A 703 7.02 -4.42 14.84
N TYR A 704 7.17 -5.67 14.41
CA TYR A 704 8.15 -6.62 14.93
C TYR A 704 8.74 -7.47 13.80
N LEU A 705 10.06 -7.44 13.65
CA LEU A 705 10.79 -8.27 12.67
C LEU A 705 11.06 -9.65 13.30
N ALA A 706 10.33 -10.66 12.83
CA ALA A 706 10.38 -12.02 13.38
C ALA A 706 11.43 -12.92 12.69
N THR A 707 11.79 -14.03 13.35
CA THR A 707 12.36 -15.19 12.66
C THR A 707 11.24 -16.19 12.38
N LEU A 708 11.08 -16.57 11.11
CA LEU A 708 10.06 -17.50 10.64
C LEU A 708 10.72 -18.56 9.75
N ASP A 709 10.54 -19.84 10.08
CA ASP A 709 10.98 -20.95 9.24
C ASP A 709 10.19 -20.96 7.91
N PRO A 710 10.79 -21.39 6.78
CA PRO A 710 10.08 -21.54 5.51
C PRO A 710 9.03 -22.68 5.58
N SER A 711 7.99 -22.58 4.75
CA SER A 711 6.89 -23.57 4.65
C SER A 711 6.19 -23.90 5.98
N THR A 712 6.19 -22.97 6.94
CA THR A 712 5.74 -23.18 8.32
C THR A 712 4.54 -22.31 8.66
N ALA A 713 3.55 -22.89 9.33
CA ALA A 713 2.38 -22.19 9.82
C ALA A 713 2.64 -21.64 11.24
N TYR A 714 2.39 -20.34 11.42
CA TYR A 714 2.57 -19.62 12.68
C TYR A 714 1.24 -19.04 13.16
N TYR A 715 1.14 -18.87 14.47
CA TYR A 715 0.09 -18.12 15.15
C TYR A 715 0.75 -17.01 15.97
N TRP A 716 0.11 -15.86 16.03
CA TRP A 716 0.65 -14.69 16.75
C TRP A 716 -0.45 -13.85 17.39
N ARG A 717 -0.10 -13.15 18.46
CA ARG A 717 -0.99 -12.31 19.28
C ARG A 717 -0.20 -11.12 19.74
N ILE A 718 -0.79 -9.93 19.76
CA ILE A 718 -0.16 -8.74 20.33
C ILE A 718 -1.07 -8.18 21.43
N ASP A 719 -0.57 -8.06 22.65
CA ASP A 719 -1.31 -7.47 23.77
C ASP A 719 -0.90 -6.01 23.94
N MET A 720 -1.86 -5.09 24.02
CA MET A 720 -1.58 -3.66 24.23
C MET A 720 -1.37 -3.39 25.71
N ILE A 721 -0.24 -2.79 26.07
CA ILE A 721 0.05 -2.30 27.42
C ILE A 721 -0.28 -0.81 27.43
N THR A 722 -1.35 -0.43 28.14
CA THR A 722 -1.65 0.99 28.43
C THR A 722 -1.15 1.35 29.82
N SER A 723 -1.17 2.63 30.17
CA SER A 723 -0.81 3.12 31.51
C SER A 723 -1.77 2.67 32.64
N THR A 724 -2.78 1.84 32.37
CA THR A 724 -3.77 1.37 33.35
C THR A 724 -4.15 -0.10 33.23
N THR A 725 -3.95 -0.75 32.07
CA THR A 725 -4.29 -2.17 31.87
C THR A 725 -3.55 -2.78 30.68
N THR A 726 -3.43 -4.12 30.69
CA THR A 726 -3.17 -4.91 29.48
C THR A 726 -4.50 -5.18 28.77
N LEU A 727 -4.54 -5.01 27.44
CA LEU A 727 -5.65 -5.43 26.57
C LEU A 727 -5.17 -6.60 25.69
N THR A 728 -5.59 -7.81 26.03
CA THR A 728 -5.18 -9.04 25.32
C THR A 728 -5.70 -9.07 23.88
N GLY A 729 -4.79 -9.27 22.93
CA GLY A 729 -5.10 -9.25 21.50
C GLY A 729 -5.86 -10.47 20.99
N GLN A 730 -6.33 -10.36 19.75
CA GLN A 730 -6.79 -11.52 18.99
C GLN A 730 -5.58 -12.36 18.54
N VAL A 731 -5.80 -13.67 18.33
CA VAL A 731 -4.76 -14.56 17.81
C VAL A 731 -4.96 -14.71 16.32
N TRP A 732 -4.01 -14.19 15.56
CA TRP A 732 -3.93 -14.27 14.11
C TRP A 732 -3.00 -15.41 13.69
N SER A 733 -2.98 -15.71 12.39
CA SER A 733 -2.24 -16.80 11.78
C SER A 733 -1.57 -16.38 10.47
N LEU A 734 -0.51 -17.10 10.08
CA LEU A 734 0.13 -16.96 8.76
C LEU A 734 0.79 -18.28 8.35
N THR A 735 1.15 -18.43 7.07
CA THR A 735 2.02 -19.51 6.58
C THR A 735 3.09 -18.96 5.64
N THR A 736 4.35 -19.27 5.91
CA THR A 736 5.49 -18.83 5.08
C THR A 736 5.61 -19.60 3.77
N SER A 737 6.22 -18.97 2.77
CA SER A 737 6.61 -19.61 1.51
C SER A 737 7.79 -20.58 1.72
N ALA A 738 8.05 -21.43 0.72
CA ALA A 738 9.27 -22.23 0.63
C ALA A 738 10.53 -21.38 0.33
N THR A 739 10.33 -20.11 -0.05
CA THR A 739 11.39 -19.11 -0.30
C THR A 739 11.14 -17.90 0.61
N ARG A 740 12.20 -17.35 1.22
CA ARG A 740 12.12 -16.14 2.06
C ARG A 740 12.75 -14.96 1.31
N ASP A 741 12.25 -13.74 1.60
CA ASP A 741 12.84 -12.48 1.13
C ASP A 741 14.02 -12.10 2.05
N ASP A 742 15.12 -12.86 1.92
CA ASP A 742 16.31 -12.75 2.76
C ASP A 742 16.95 -11.37 2.63
N ILE A 743 16.93 -10.59 3.72
CA ILE A 743 17.43 -9.22 3.72
C ILE A 743 18.95 -9.17 3.50
N ASN A 744 19.68 -10.24 3.82
CA ASN A 744 21.12 -10.34 3.64
C ASN A 744 21.53 -10.80 2.22
N ALA A 745 20.56 -11.15 1.36
CA ALA A 745 20.82 -11.44 -0.04
C ALA A 745 21.24 -10.17 -0.80
N ASP A 746 22.28 -10.28 -1.64
CA ASP A 746 22.87 -9.21 -2.46
C ASP A 746 23.26 -7.92 -1.71
N ILE A 747 23.52 -8.03 -0.40
CA ILE A 747 24.21 -6.98 0.37
C ILE A 747 25.64 -6.82 -0.17
N ILE A 748 26.12 -5.58 -0.20
CA ILE A 748 27.41 -5.19 -0.77
C ILE A 748 28.35 -4.64 0.29
N SER A 749 27.83 -3.88 1.25
CA SER A 749 28.61 -3.36 2.37
C SER A 749 27.68 -3.01 3.52
N HIS A 750 28.13 -3.22 4.75
CA HIS A 750 27.42 -2.88 5.99
C HIS A 750 28.44 -2.39 7.02
N LEU A 751 28.31 -1.12 7.40
CA LEU A 751 29.12 -0.47 8.42
C LEU A 751 28.21 -0.11 9.60
N THR A 752 28.31 -0.86 10.70
CA THR A 752 27.61 -0.62 11.95
C THR A 752 27.85 0.79 12.50
N MET A 753 29.09 1.28 12.38
CA MET A 753 29.62 2.52 13.00
C MET A 753 29.94 2.40 14.50
N ASP A 754 29.83 1.20 15.06
CA ASP A 754 30.14 0.88 16.46
C ASP A 754 31.64 0.97 16.78
N ASP A 755 32.02 1.34 18.01
CA ASP A 755 33.43 1.33 18.43
C ASP A 755 34.00 -0.10 18.48
N ALA A 756 33.13 -1.12 18.55
CA ALA A 756 33.50 -2.54 18.44
C ALA A 756 34.07 -2.92 17.06
N ASP A 757 33.54 -2.33 15.98
CA ASP A 757 33.95 -2.57 14.59
C ASP A 757 34.93 -1.51 14.06
N ILE A 758 35.42 -0.61 14.92
CA ILE A 758 36.33 0.48 14.53
C ILE A 758 37.77 0.22 15.00
N SER A 759 38.73 0.47 14.10
CA SER A 759 40.16 0.36 14.40
C SER A 759 40.96 1.51 13.78
N GLN A 760 41.31 2.49 14.62
CA GLN A 760 42.11 3.69 14.32
C GLN A 760 41.53 4.63 13.24
N THR A 761 41.50 4.19 11.98
CA THR A 761 41.03 4.95 10.82
C THR A 761 40.18 4.09 9.88
N THR A 762 39.67 2.97 10.39
CA THR A 762 38.91 1.97 9.64
C THR A 762 37.65 1.61 10.41
N VAL A 763 36.51 1.63 9.75
CA VAL A 763 35.26 0.94 10.15
C VAL A 763 35.25 -0.36 9.36
N TYR A 764 35.11 -1.51 10.02
CA TYR A 764 35.06 -2.80 9.33
C TYR A 764 33.69 -3.04 8.68
N ASP A 765 33.69 -3.76 7.56
CA ASP A 765 32.49 -4.17 6.85
C ASP A 765 32.01 -5.55 7.34
N VAL A 766 30.87 -5.58 8.04
CA VAL A 766 30.32 -6.79 8.66
C VAL A 766 29.54 -7.67 7.68
N SER A 767 29.20 -7.16 6.48
CA SER A 767 28.36 -7.86 5.49
C SER A 767 28.96 -9.13 4.88
N GLY A 768 30.26 -9.39 5.11
CA GLY A 768 30.94 -10.62 4.71
C GLY A 768 31.95 -10.42 3.57
N THR A 769 31.77 -11.09 2.43
CA THR A 769 32.76 -11.06 1.33
C THR A 769 32.10 -10.81 -0.03
N PRO A 770 32.61 -9.87 -0.85
CA PRO A 770 33.82 -9.05 -0.64
C PRO A 770 33.66 -7.93 0.41
N VAL A 771 34.70 -7.71 1.21
CA VAL A 771 34.76 -6.70 2.29
C VAL A 771 35.05 -5.32 1.68
N TYR A 772 34.28 -4.28 2.04
CA TYR A 772 34.50 -2.88 1.67
C TYR A 772 34.71 -1.97 2.88
N ASP A 773 35.74 -2.25 3.70
CA ASP A 773 36.09 -1.46 4.90
C ASP A 773 36.05 0.07 4.66
N GLY A 774 35.34 0.79 5.55
CA GLY A 774 35.22 2.24 5.52
C GLY A 774 36.47 2.93 6.04
N THR A 775 37.05 3.84 5.26
CA THR A 775 38.19 4.66 5.70
C THR A 775 37.71 5.97 6.33
N ILE A 776 38.04 6.17 7.61
CA ILE A 776 37.69 7.36 8.40
C ILE A 776 38.62 8.52 8.03
N ALA A 777 38.04 9.71 7.81
CA ALA A 777 38.77 10.95 7.63
C ALA A 777 38.05 12.11 8.35
N GLY A 778 38.54 12.48 9.54
CA GLY A 778 38.02 13.59 10.35
C GLY A 778 36.90 13.19 11.33
N ALA A 779 35.92 12.40 10.84
CA ALA A 779 34.81 11.91 11.65
C ALA A 779 35.26 11.17 12.93
N THR A 780 34.48 11.28 14.00
CA THR A 780 34.81 10.74 15.34
C THR A 780 33.73 9.77 15.84
N SER A 781 34.12 8.57 16.29
CA SER A 781 33.22 7.52 16.81
C SER A 781 32.94 7.68 18.32
N GLY A 782 32.22 6.72 18.92
CA GLY A 782 31.90 6.71 20.36
C GLY A 782 30.80 7.69 20.79
N ALA A 783 29.97 8.16 19.85
CA ALA A 783 28.72 8.84 20.18
C ALA A 783 27.58 7.81 20.32
N VAL A 784 26.53 8.11 21.10
CA VAL A 784 25.36 7.22 21.23
C VAL A 784 24.59 7.13 19.92
N GLY A 785 24.50 5.93 19.35
CA GLY A 785 23.81 5.66 18.09
C GLY A 785 22.29 5.56 18.23
N ARG A 786 21.63 5.04 17.20
CA ARG A 786 20.29 4.45 17.27
C ARG A 786 20.41 2.99 17.66
N ILE A 787 21.34 2.29 17.01
CA ILE A 787 21.94 1.02 17.45
C ILE A 787 23.27 1.41 18.15
N ALA A 788 23.66 0.68 19.19
CA ALA A 788 24.83 0.93 20.06
C ALA A 788 25.56 2.30 19.94
N GLU A 789 26.60 2.42 19.11
CA GLU A 789 27.38 3.65 18.91
C GLU A 789 27.32 4.20 17.47
N ALA A 790 27.78 5.43 17.26
CA ALA A 790 27.73 6.10 15.97
C ALA A 790 28.92 7.03 15.71
N MET A 791 29.13 7.34 14.42
CA MET A 791 30.13 8.31 13.97
C MET A 791 29.53 9.73 13.84
N THR A 792 30.30 10.73 14.27
CA THR A 792 29.96 12.15 14.23
C THR A 792 30.76 12.92 13.19
N PHE A 793 30.13 13.95 12.61
CA PHE A 793 30.62 14.73 11.47
C PHE A 793 30.40 16.23 11.75
N ASP A 794 31.46 17.03 11.61
CA ASP A 794 31.53 18.43 12.06
C ASP A 794 30.94 19.49 11.11
N GLY A 795 30.50 19.10 9.91
CA GLY A 795 30.04 20.04 8.88
C GLY A 795 31.15 20.85 8.18
N VAL A 796 32.43 20.51 8.37
CA VAL A 796 33.58 21.24 7.81
C VAL A 796 34.43 20.37 6.88
N ASN A 797 34.84 19.18 7.32
CA ASN A 797 35.76 18.31 6.54
C ASN A 797 35.59 16.80 6.71
N ASP A 798 34.61 16.36 7.50
CA ASP A 798 34.53 14.96 7.91
C ASP A 798 33.90 14.06 6.85
N ARG A 799 34.39 12.82 6.75
CA ARG A 799 33.75 11.71 6.06
C ARG A 799 34.22 10.34 6.56
N VAL A 800 33.42 9.32 6.26
CA VAL A 800 33.89 7.94 6.06
C VAL A 800 33.76 7.64 4.57
N TYR A 801 34.60 6.77 3.99
CA TYR A 801 34.42 6.36 2.59
C TYR A 801 34.85 4.91 2.33
N ILE A 802 34.01 4.17 1.60
CA ILE A 802 34.30 2.79 1.15
C ILE A 802 34.84 2.79 -0.30
N PRO A 803 35.62 1.78 -0.73
CA PRO A 803 36.12 1.68 -2.11
C PRO A 803 34.99 1.62 -3.17
N ALA A 804 35.36 1.83 -4.44
CA ALA A 804 34.43 1.69 -5.55
C ALA A 804 33.92 0.24 -5.69
N THR A 805 32.60 0.07 -5.73
CA THR A 805 31.94 -1.24 -5.79
C THR A 805 31.75 -1.76 -7.21
N ASN A 806 31.80 -0.89 -8.22
CA ASN A 806 31.76 -1.23 -9.65
C ASN A 806 30.53 -2.06 -10.09
N LEU A 807 29.36 -1.80 -9.48
CA LEU A 807 28.15 -2.63 -9.62
C LEU A 807 27.53 -2.63 -11.03
N ASN A 808 27.67 -1.53 -11.79
CA ASN A 808 26.99 -1.33 -13.08
C ASN A 808 25.48 -1.68 -13.04
N SER A 809 24.73 -0.98 -12.18
CA SER A 809 23.39 -1.38 -11.74
C SER A 809 22.39 -0.22 -11.73
N ASN A 810 21.10 -0.54 -11.96
CA ASN A 810 19.95 0.32 -11.69
C ASN A 810 18.95 -0.33 -10.72
N THR A 811 19.36 -1.38 -10.01
CA THR A 811 18.62 -2.02 -8.91
C THR A 811 19.52 -2.00 -7.68
N VAL A 812 19.42 -0.92 -6.90
CA VAL A 812 20.32 -0.66 -5.76
C VAL A 812 19.51 -0.10 -4.60
N THR A 813 19.87 -0.51 -3.38
CA THR A 813 19.34 0.09 -2.14
C THR A 813 20.47 0.65 -1.29
N ILE A 814 20.25 1.80 -0.67
CA ILE A 814 21.12 2.41 0.33
C ILE A 814 20.26 2.75 1.54
N SER A 815 20.71 2.38 2.74
CA SER A 815 20.08 2.72 4.03
C SER A 815 21.11 3.28 5.01
N ALA A 816 20.64 4.11 5.93
CA ALA A 816 21.40 4.63 7.06
C ALA A 816 20.48 5.12 8.18
N TRP A 817 20.96 5.12 9.42
CA TRP A 817 20.40 5.95 10.48
C TRP A 817 21.13 7.30 10.54
N VAL A 818 20.38 8.40 10.70
CA VAL A 818 20.90 9.76 10.60
C VAL A 818 20.30 10.66 11.69
N LYS A 819 21.16 11.39 12.40
CA LYS A 819 20.79 12.38 13.42
C LYS A 819 21.44 13.72 13.09
N ARG A 820 20.71 14.57 12.35
CA ARG A 820 21.23 15.89 11.94
C ARG A 820 21.27 16.87 13.10
N ASN A 821 22.27 17.74 13.09
CA ASN A 821 22.41 18.88 14.00
C ASN A 821 22.10 20.17 13.22
N GLY A 822 20.90 20.72 13.41
CA GLY A 822 20.46 21.97 12.79
C GLY A 822 20.27 21.89 11.27
N THR A 823 20.20 23.06 10.63
CA THR A 823 19.99 23.19 9.19
C THR A 823 21.18 22.70 8.38
N GLN A 824 20.97 21.67 7.57
CA GLN A 824 21.98 21.12 6.66
C GLN A 824 22.08 21.98 5.38
N PRO A 825 23.29 22.21 4.84
CA PRO A 825 23.44 22.84 3.52
C PRO A 825 22.78 22.02 2.39
N ASP A 826 22.25 22.72 1.39
CA ASP A 826 21.74 22.11 0.15
C ASP A 826 22.76 21.14 -0.47
N TYR A 827 22.31 19.91 -0.76
CA TYR A 827 23.10 18.81 -1.31
C TYR A 827 24.16 18.21 -0.37
N SER A 828 24.09 18.42 0.94
CA SER A 828 24.98 17.71 1.89
C SER A 828 24.76 16.20 1.80
N GLY A 829 25.83 15.44 1.55
CA GLY A 829 25.74 14.00 1.30
C GLY A 829 25.51 13.21 2.59
N ILE A 830 24.67 12.19 2.52
CA ILE A 830 24.45 11.22 3.59
C ILE A 830 25.30 9.99 3.29
N VAL A 831 24.98 9.28 2.20
CA VAL A 831 25.74 8.18 1.61
C VAL A 831 25.62 8.31 0.08
N ILE A 832 26.71 8.66 -0.61
CA ILE A 832 26.66 9.04 -2.03
C ILE A 832 27.98 8.81 -2.78
N VAL A 833 27.92 8.27 -4.00
CA VAL A 833 29.08 8.26 -4.90
C VAL A 833 29.27 9.66 -5.47
N ALA A 834 30.34 10.35 -5.07
CA ALA A 834 30.68 11.70 -5.53
C ALA A 834 32.20 12.04 -5.45
N SER A 835 33.05 11.08 -5.11
CA SER A 835 34.39 11.30 -4.57
C SER A 835 35.49 11.67 -5.60
N GLY A 836 35.55 12.95 -5.97
CA GLY A 836 36.75 13.55 -6.59
C GLY A 836 36.64 13.78 -8.10
N ALA A 837 37.04 12.80 -8.92
CA ALA A 837 37.13 12.94 -10.38
C ALA A 837 36.05 12.13 -11.14
N CYS A 838 35.04 11.65 -10.43
CA CYS A 838 33.99 10.74 -10.91
C CYS A 838 33.18 11.34 -12.06
N THR A 839 32.79 10.50 -13.02
CA THR A 839 31.88 10.88 -14.10
C THR A 839 30.40 10.74 -13.76
N THR A 840 30.07 9.95 -12.73
CA THR A 840 28.69 9.72 -12.26
C THR A 840 28.48 10.23 -10.84
N GLN A 841 27.21 10.42 -10.43
CA GLN A 841 26.83 10.76 -9.05
C GLN A 841 25.47 10.13 -8.70
N SER A 842 25.44 9.20 -7.75
CA SER A 842 24.22 8.51 -7.30
C SER A 842 24.25 8.25 -5.79
N GLY A 843 23.13 8.51 -5.10
CA GLY A 843 23.00 8.31 -3.64
C GLY A 843 22.14 9.36 -2.92
N LEU A 844 22.15 9.30 -1.58
CA LEU A 844 21.32 10.10 -0.67
C LEU A 844 21.96 11.43 -0.25
N ASN A 845 21.16 12.49 -0.22
CA ASN A 845 21.61 13.83 0.19
C ASN A 845 20.47 14.69 0.79
N PHE A 846 20.83 15.74 1.52
CA PHE A 846 19.90 16.77 1.96
C PHE A 846 19.51 17.75 0.83
N LYS A 847 18.31 18.31 0.95
CA LYS A 847 17.74 19.38 0.12
C LYS A 847 17.29 20.54 1.02
N GLY A 848 17.10 21.72 0.44
CA GLY A 848 16.72 22.93 1.17
C GLY A 848 15.52 22.71 2.11
N GLY A 849 15.66 23.17 3.35
CA GLY A 849 14.69 22.93 4.42
C GLY A 849 14.85 21.60 5.17
N ASN A 850 16.00 20.92 5.05
CA ASN A 850 16.28 19.59 5.63
C ASN A 850 15.41 18.45 5.05
N GLN A 851 14.95 18.62 3.82
CA GLN A 851 14.25 17.57 3.08
C GLN A 851 15.23 16.48 2.63
N LEU A 852 14.84 15.20 2.73
CA LEU A 852 15.60 14.09 2.15
C LEU A 852 15.46 14.11 0.62
N GLY A 853 16.57 14.02 -0.09
CA GLY A 853 16.60 13.89 -1.55
C GLY A 853 17.66 12.90 -2.01
N TYR A 854 17.75 12.75 -3.33
CA TYR A 854 18.74 11.88 -3.96
C TYR A 854 19.29 12.50 -5.24
N HIS A 855 20.42 11.95 -5.66
CA HIS A 855 20.94 12.08 -7.02
C HIS A 855 20.93 10.72 -7.69
N TRP A 856 20.82 10.75 -9.02
CA TRP A 856 21.14 9.62 -9.88
C TRP A 856 21.83 10.10 -11.14
N ASN A 857 22.72 9.28 -11.70
CA ASN A 857 23.53 9.63 -12.86
C ASN A 857 22.71 10.28 -13.99
N GLY A 858 23.12 11.48 -14.41
CA GLY A 858 22.48 12.24 -15.49
C GLY A 858 21.15 12.95 -15.16
N GLY A 859 20.61 12.88 -13.93
CA GLY A 859 19.28 13.47 -13.66
C GLY A 859 18.89 13.67 -12.18
N TYR A 860 17.57 13.86 -11.99
CA TYR A 860 16.80 13.78 -10.74
C TYR A 860 17.14 14.74 -9.58
N TRP A 861 18.27 15.45 -9.58
CA TRP A 861 18.74 16.39 -8.53
C TRP A 861 17.78 17.54 -8.13
N SER A 862 16.71 17.76 -8.90
CA SER A 862 15.70 18.81 -8.70
C SER A 862 14.35 18.29 -8.23
N TRP A 863 14.19 16.97 -8.03
CA TRP A 863 12.98 16.40 -7.45
C TRP A 863 12.85 16.78 -5.97
N ILE A 864 11.61 16.83 -5.49
CA ILE A 864 11.19 17.26 -4.16
C ILE A 864 10.38 16.11 -3.58
N SER A 865 10.86 15.49 -2.51
CA SER A 865 10.27 14.27 -1.93
C SER A 865 9.06 14.52 -1.05
N GLY A 866 9.01 15.68 -0.39
CA GLY A 866 8.09 15.96 0.72
C GLY A 866 8.52 15.38 2.06
N LEU A 867 9.56 14.52 2.11
CA LEU A 867 10.05 13.88 3.33
C LEU A 867 11.06 14.77 4.05
N PHE A 868 10.82 15.10 5.31
CA PHE A 868 11.71 15.92 6.14
C PHE A 868 12.33 15.11 7.27
N ILE A 869 13.60 15.36 7.57
CA ILE A 869 14.30 14.71 8.69
C ILE A 869 14.19 15.61 9.93
N PRO A 870 13.79 15.10 11.11
CA PRO A 870 13.69 15.87 12.36
C PRO A 870 15.06 16.40 12.84
N ASP A 871 15.08 17.26 13.86
CA ASP A 871 16.30 17.96 14.32
C ASP A 871 16.80 17.37 15.64
N ASN A 872 18.06 16.93 15.72
CA ASN A 872 18.65 16.26 16.89
C ASN A 872 17.92 14.96 17.33
N GLU A 873 17.14 14.36 16.43
CA GLU A 873 16.48 13.07 16.58
C GLU A 873 17.07 12.06 15.58
N TRP A 874 17.06 10.77 15.92
CA TRP A 874 17.45 9.69 15.01
C TRP A 874 16.32 9.38 14.03
N ALA A 875 16.61 9.46 12.72
CA ALA A 875 15.71 9.03 11.67
C ALA A 875 16.37 8.00 10.76
N HIS A 876 15.64 6.95 10.41
CA HIS A 876 16.06 5.97 9.40
C HIS A 876 15.80 6.55 8.01
N VAL A 877 16.79 6.52 7.13
CA VAL A 877 16.67 7.01 5.75
C VAL A 877 17.06 5.92 4.77
N ALA A 878 16.30 5.77 3.69
CA ALA A 878 16.63 4.82 2.63
C ALA A 878 16.34 5.38 1.23
N MET A 879 17.03 4.81 0.24
CA MET A 879 16.74 4.95 -1.19
C MET A 879 16.72 3.56 -1.80
N ALA A 880 15.59 3.15 -2.39
CA ALA A 880 15.47 1.94 -3.19
C ALA A 880 15.21 2.31 -4.65
N VAL A 881 16.14 1.93 -5.53
CA VAL A 881 16.08 2.19 -6.98
C VAL A 881 15.76 0.91 -7.73
N GLN A 882 14.90 1.00 -8.74
CA GLN A 882 14.59 -0.06 -9.68
C GLN A 882 14.35 0.52 -11.09
N GLU A 883 14.14 -0.33 -12.08
CA GLU A 883 13.67 0.14 -13.39
C GLU A 883 12.34 0.91 -13.25
N GLY A 884 12.30 2.12 -13.80
CA GLY A 884 11.12 2.99 -13.86
C GLY A 884 10.84 3.87 -12.65
N LYS A 885 11.53 3.69 -11.50
CA LYS A 885 11.38 4.56 -10.32
C LYS A 885 12.53 4.43 -9.30
N ALA A 886 12.71 5.49 -8.51
CA ALA A 886 13.37 5.43 -7.21
C ALA A 886 12.38 5.85 -6.11
N THR A 887 12.37 5.14 -4.98
CA THR A 887 11.58 5.50 -3.80
C THR A 887 12.52 5.84 -2.64
N LEU A 888 12.33 7.00 -2.03
CA LEU A 888 13.01 7.40 -0.80
C LEU A 888 12.13 7.12 0.41
N TYR A 889 12.74 6.88 1.56
CA TYR A 889 12.06 6.62 2.81
C TYR A 889 12.65 7.47 3.93
N VAL A 890 11.79 7.98 4.81
CA VAL A 890 12.16 8.50 6.15
C VAL A 890 11.27 7.78 7.16
N ASN A 891 11.86 7.11 8.15
CA ASN A 891 11.13 6.36 9.18
C ASN A 891 10.08 5.39 8.60
N GLY A 892 10.42 4.75 7.47
CA GLY A 892 9.53 3.85 6.73
C GLY A 892 8.48 4.53 5.83
N VAL A 893 8.32 5.86 5.88
CA VAL A 893 7.35 6.60 5.06
C VAL A 893 7.90 6.84 3.64
N PRO A 894 7.25 6.34 2.57
CA PRO A 894 7.77 6.43 1.20
C PRO A 894 7.47 7.76 0.48
N ALA A 895 8.35 8.14 -0.42
CA ALA A 895 8.10 9.11 -1.50
C ALA A 895 8.73 8.62 -2.81
N THR A 896 7.93 8.54 -3.89
CA THR A 896 8.36 7.91 -5.16
C THR A 896 8.63 8.93 -6.28
N SER A 897 9.79 8.79 -6.91
CA SER A 897 10.24 9.54 -8.09
C SER A 897 10.22 8.64 -9.32
N SER A 898 9.17 8.70 -10.13
CA SER A 898 9.05 7.94 -11.38
C SER A 898 9.97 8.47 -12.49
N GLY A 899 10.57 7.56 -13.27
CA GLY A 899 11.44 7.89 -14.39
C GLY A 899 12.43 6.77 -14.72
N THR A 900 13.11 6.84 -15.86
CA THR A 900 14.12 5.82 -16.22
C THR A 900 15.45 6.10 -15.52
N HIS A 901 15.74 5.33 -14.47
CA HIS A 901 17.06 5.22 -13.87
C HIS A 901 17.92 4.28 -14.72
N ALA A 902 18.80 4.85 -15.55
CA ALA A 902 19.79 4.08 -16.31
C ALA A 902 20.90 3.56 -15.37
N PRO A 903 21.53 2.41 -15.64
CA PRO A 903 22.60 1.89 -14.79
C PRO A 903 23.72 2.90 -14.52
N ASP A 904 24.14 2.99 -13.26
CA ASP A 904 25.36 3.69 -12.85
C ASP A 904 26.47 2.66 -12.66
N GLU A 905 27.69 2.99 -13.07
CA GLU A 905 28.85 2.09 -12.97
C GLU A 905 29.30 1.90 -11.51
N PHE A 906 29.05 2.87 -10.62
CA PHE A 906 29.60 2.92 -9.26
C PHE A 906 31.14 2.75 -9.25
N ASP A 907 31.80 3.44 -10.19
CA ASP A 907 33.25 3.41 -10.45
C ASP A 907 34.10 4.20 -9.42
N CYS A 908 33.43 4.87 -8.49
CA CYS A 908 34.01 5.76 -7.49
C CYS A 908 33.65 5.33 -6.06
N ALA A 909 34.45 5.78 -5.08
CA ALA A 909 34.19 5.54 -3.67
C ALA A 909 32.90 6.24 -3.21
N PHE A 910 32.13 5.57 -2.35
CA PHE A 910 30.97 6.16 -1.69
C PHE A 910 31.49 7.06 -0.56
N ASP A 911 31.13 8.34 -0.61
CA ASP A 911 31.30 9.29 0.48
C ASP A 911 30.14 9.16 1.48
N ILE A 912 30.46 9.02 2.77
CA ILE A 912 29.51 9.07 3.89
C ILE A 912 29.74 10.39 4.63
N GLY A 913 28.67 11.17 4.86
CA GLY A 913 28.73 12.49 5.51
C GLY A 913 29.20 13.65 4.61
N THR A 914 29.44 13.43 3.32
CA THR A 914 29.82 14.52 2.38
C THR A 914 29.33 14.25 0.96
N TYR A 915 29.17 15.31 0.17
CA TYR A 915 29.04 15.21 -1.29
C TYR A 915 30.34 15.68 -1.94
N GLY A 916 31.21 14.74 -2.30
CA GLY A 916 32.40 15.01 -3.13
C GLY A 916 33.43 15.93 -2.50
N MET A 917 33.45 16.02 -1.16
CA MET A 917 34.32 16.89 -0.37
C MET A 917 34.22 18.39 -0.71
N TRP A 918 33.08 18.84 -1.24
CA TRP A 918 32.81 20.28 -1.41
C TRP A 918 32.38 20.91 -0.09
N SER A 919 33.11 21.93 0.39
CA SER A 919 32.92 22.58 1.69
C SER A 919 31.62 23.37 1.86
N SER A 920 30.64 23.17 0.98
CA SER A 920 29.27 23.67 1.08
C SER A 920 28.24 22.54 1.08
N ARG A 921 28.69 21.28 1.28
CA ARG A 921 27.91 20.04 1.23
C ARG A 921 28.42 18.98 2.21
N MET A 922 28.93 19.43 3.35
CA MET A 922 29.34 18.57 4.45
C MET A 922 28.15 18.39 5.39
N PHE A 923 27.92 17.17 5.84
CA PHE A 923 26.90 16.86 6.86
C PHE A 923 27.39 17.29 8.25
N ASN A 924 26.47 17.80 9.07
CA ASN A 924 26.69 18.15 10.47
C ASN A 924 25.71 17.35 11.35
N GLY A 925 26.22 16.40 12.15
CA GLY A 925 25.40 15.49 12.93
C GLY A 925 26.09 14.14 13.17
N ALA A 926 25.30 13.08 13.37
CA ALA A 926 25.77 11.69 13.44
C ALA A 926 25.13 10.80 12.36
N ILE A 927 25.86 9.76 11.94
CA ILE A 927 25.42 8.69 11.03
C ILE A 927 25.80 7.34 11.65
N ASP A 928 24.90 6.37 11.48
CA ASP A 928 24.85 5.07 12.14
C ASP A 928 24.32 4.02 11.13
N ASP A 929 24.66 2.74 11.32
CA ASP A 929 24.13 1.55 10.63
C ASP A 929 23.91 1.77 9.11
N VAL A 930 25.02 1.92 8.39
CA VAL A 930 25.04 2.23 6.96
C VAL A 930 25.15 0.95 6.14
N ALA A 931 24.15 0.66 5.32
CA ALA A 931 24.10 -0.54 4.49
C ALA A 931 23.76 -0.27 3.01
N VAL A 932 24.33 -1.08 2.12
CA VAL A 932 24.18 -0.97 0.65
C VAL A 932 23.92 -2.34 0.05
N TRP A 933 22.94 -2.45 -0.85
CA TRP A 933 22.59 -3.69 -1.57
C TRP A 933 22.59 -3.47 -3.09
N ASN A 934 23.01 -4.48 -3.85
CA ASN A 934 22.89 -4.51 -5.32
C ASN A 934 21.53 -5.09 -5.79
N ARG A 935 20.48 -4.83 -5.01
CA ARG A 935 19.09 -5.08 -5.37
C ARG A 935 18.18 -4.02 -4.78
N THR A 936 16.98 -3.93 -5.30
CA THR A 936 15.88 -3.15 -4.69
C THR A 936 15.35 -3.94 -3.48
N LEU A 937 15.41 -3.38 -2.27
CA LEU A 937 14.72 -3.93 -1.12
C LEU A 937 13.20 -3.70 -1.24
N THR A 938 12.40 -4.60 -0.67
CA THR A 938 10.96 -4.39 -0.55
C THR A 938 10.63 -3.36 0.52
N GLU A 939 9.46 -2.72 0.45
CA GLU A 939 9.01 -1.79 1.50
C GLU A 939 8.96 -2.47 2.87
N ASN A 940 8.53 -3.74 2.95
CA ASN A 940 8.56 -4.53 4.18
C ASN A 940 10.00 -4.74 4.71
N GLN A 941 11.01 -4.89 3.85
CA GLN A 941 12.41 -4.97 4.29
C GLN A 941 12.88 -3.63 4.86
N ILE A 942 12.59 -2.51 4.19
CA ILE A 942 13.02 -1.16 4.62
C ILE A 942 12.33 -0.72 5.92
N VAL A 943 11.03 -1.02 6.05
CA VAL A 943 10.27 -0.82 7.29
C VAL A 943 10.70 -1.83 8.37
N GLY A 944 11.21 -3.01 7.97
CA GLY A 944 11.83 -3.99 8.86
C GLY A 944 13.11 -3.49 9.50
N ILE A 945 14.04 -2.90 8.72
CA ILE A 945 15.25 -2.25 9.23
C ILE A 945 14.89 -1.13 10.21
N TYR A 946 13.90 -0.29 9.85
CA TYR A 946 13.39 0.76 10.74
C TYR A 946 12.91 0.21 12.08
N TYR A 947 12.07 -0.85 12.09
CA TYR A 947 11.61 -1.44 13.35
C TYR A 947 12.70 -2.19 14.13
N ALA A 948 13.71 -2.77 13.47
CA ALA A 948 14.86 -3.37 14.13
C ALA A 948 15.70 -2.30 14.87
N GLY A 949 16.11 -1.23 14.18
CA GLY A 949 16.85 -0.13 14.79
C GLY A 949 16.04 0.65 15.83
N LEU A 950 14.70 0.72 15.70
CA LEU A 950 13.84 1.22 16.78
C LEU A 950 13.93 0.36 18.05
N GLN A 951 14.17 -0.94 17.93
CA GLN A 951 14.39 -1.87 19.04
C GLN A 951 15.88 -1.96 19.46
N GLY A 952 16.76 -1.11 18.92
CA GLY A 952 18.19 -1.07 19.25
C GLY A 952 19.00 -2.25 18.72
N ARG A 953 18.53 -2.90 17.65
CA ARG A 953 19.17 -4.07 17.00
C ARG A 953 19.40 -3.81 15.52
N THR A 954 20.45 -4.40 14.95
CA THR A 954 20.63 -4.39 13.49
C THR A 954 19.64 -5.34 12.79
N PHE A 955 19.49 -5.21 11.48
CA PHE A 955 18.51 -5.93 10.67
C PHE A 955 18.90 -7.39 10.34
N ASP A 956 20.18 -7.74 10.50
CA ASP A 956 20.73 -9.07 10.28
C ASP A 956 20.86 -9.91 11.58
N GLU A 957 20.89 -9.23 12.74
CA GLU A 957 20.84 -9.84 14.06
C GLU A 957 19.57 -10.68 14.25
N GLN A 958 19.76 -11.96 14.58
CA GLN A 958 18.64 -12.84 14.89
C GLN A 958 17.98 -12.41 16.23
N PRO A 959 16.64 -12.28 16.30
CA PRO A 959 15.96 -12.27 17.59
C PRO A 959 16.29 -13.57 18.33
N TYR A 960 16.89 -13.44 19.51
CA TYR A 960 17.60 -14.51 20.22
C TYR A 960 16.65 -15.58 20.79
N GLU A 961 16.51 -16.71 20.08
CA GLU A 961 15.81 -17.89 20.60
C GLU A 961 16.75 -18.83 21.37
N ASP A 962 16.60 -18.82 22.70
CA ASP A 962 16.96 -19.89 23.67
C ASP A 962 18.46 -20.20 23.95
N GLU A 963 19.15 -19.27 24.64
CA GLU A 963 20.04 -19.64 25.77
C GLU A 963 19.93 -18.60 26.92
N GLN A 964 18.91 -18.74 27.78
CA GLN A 964 18.66 -17.93 29.00
C GLN A 964 18.41 -16.42 28.76
N PRO A 965 17.82 -15.67 29.73
CA PRO A 965 17.79 -14.21 29.64
C PRO A 965 19.20 -13.64 29.86
N TYR A 966 19.80 -13.10 28.80
CA TYR A 966 20.81 -12.06 28.94
C TYR A 966 20.08 -10.77 29.37
N GLU A 967 20.29 -10.34 30.61
CA GLU A 967 19.80 -9.03 31.06
C GLU A 967 20.56 -7.90 30.35
N VAL A 968 19.88 -6.78 30.14
CA VAL A 968 20.31 -5.72 29.22
C VAL A 968 21.48 -4.92 29.81
N ASP A 969 22.69 -5.14 29.31
CA ASP A 969 23.93 -4.61 29.92
C ASP A 969 24.12 -3.08 29.77
N ALA A 970 23.17 -2.38 29.14
CA ALA A 970 23.19 -0.94 28.92
C ALA A 970 23.30 -0.12 30.23
N MET A 971 22.69 -0.60 31.33
CA MET A 971 22.82 0.00 32.67
C MET A 971 23.58 -0.91 33.65
N LYS A 972 24.78 -1.38 33.22
CA LYS A 972 25.69 -2.13 34.09
C LYS A 972 26.11 -1.31 35.33
N ALA A 973 25.51 -1.62 36.48
CA ALA A 973 26.00 -1.16 37.77
C ALA A 973 27.28 -1.94 38.15
N ILE A 974 28.22 -1.29 38.84
CA ILE A 974 29.45 -1.91 39.39
C ILE A 974 29.22 -2.48 40.80
N ALA A 975 28.12 -2.07 41.45
CA ALA A 975 27.53 -2.71 42.61
C ALA A 975 26.02 -2.37 42.68
N ARG A 976 25.16 -3.35 42.98
CA ARG A 976 23.70 -3.18 43.14
C ARG A 976 23.20 -4.02 44.31
N TRP A 977 22.68 -3.38 45.35
CA TRP A 977 22.00 -4.05 46.47
C TRP A 977 20.51 -3.78 46.35
N THR A 978 19.76 -4.76 45.82
CA THR A 978 18.30 -4.64 45.65
C THR A 978 17.58 -4.73 46.99
N PHE A 979 18.04 -5.68 47.83
CA PHE A 979 17.46 -6.15 49.10
C PHE A 979 16.29 -7.14 48.99
N ASP A 980 16.05 -7.74 47.81
CA ASP A 980 15.14 -8.89 47.67
C ASP A 980 15.82 -10.20 48.11
N ALA A 981 17.07 -10.38 47.69
CA ALA A 981 17.87 -11.56 47.98
C ALA A 981 18.88 -11.26 49.11
N PHE A 982 18.56 -11.69 50.33
CA PHE A 982 19.49 -11.68 51.47
C PHE A 982 19.21 -12.79 52.48
N ASP A 983 20.26 -13.27 53.16
CA ASP A 983 20.16 -14.42 54.08
C ASP A 983 19.75 -14.04 55.53
N GLY A 984 19.35 -12.79 55.74
CA GLY A 984 19.09 -12.19 57.06
C GLY A 984 20.33 -11.63 57.76
N THR A 985 21.53 -11.81 57.19
CA THR A 985 22.81 -11.21 57.67
C THR A 985 23.67 -10.61 56.56
N THR A 986 23.56 -11.10 55.33
CA THR A 986 24.31 -10.64 54.15
C THR A 986 23.34 -10.14 53.08
N ALA A 987 23.40 -8.85 52.78
CA ALA A 987 22.77 -8.26 51.59
C ALA A 987 23.69 -8.52 50.38
N TYR A 988 23.23 -9.32 49.42
CA TYR A 988 24.06 -9.64 48.27
C TYR A 988 24.20 -8.43 47.33
N ASP A 989 25.37 -8.32 46.72
CA ASP A 989 25.62 -7.42 45.58
C ASP A 989 25.26 -8.25 44.33
N ALA A 990 24.25 -7.81 43.59
CA ALA A 990 23.64 -8.57 42.50
C ALA A 990 24.49 -8.60 41.22
N VAL A 991 25.41 -7.64 41.08
CA VAL A 991 26.25 -7.44 39.87
C VAL A 991 27.75 -7.54 40.16
N GLY A 992 28.17 -7.33 41.41
CA GLY A 992 29.55 -7.35 41.86
C GLY A 992 29.82 -8.30 43.04
N ASN A 993 30.98 -8.11 43.67
CA ASN A 993 31.41 -8.91 44.84
C ASN A 993 31.37 -8.10 46.15
N ASN A 994 30.74 -6.92 46.17
CA ASN A 994 30.73 -5.99 47.30
C ASN A 994 29.57 -6.31 48.27
N HIS A 995 29.38 -7.59 48.59
CA HIS A 995 28.28 -8.04 49.45
C HIS A 995 28.31 -7.34 50.82
N GLY A 996 27.16 -6.79 51.23
CA GLY A 996 27.03 -5.97 52.41
C GLY A 996 26.66 -6.77 53.66
N ILE A 997 27.32 -6.52 54.79
CA ILE A 997 26.94 -7.11 56.09
C ILE A 997 25.88 -6.23 56.75
N ILE A 998 24.71 -6.82 57.05
CA ILE A 998 23.59 -6.12 57.66
C ILE A 998 23.78 -6.01 59.18
N HIS A 999 23.79 -4.79 59.69
CA HIS A 999 23.83 -4.48 61.11
C HIS A 999 22.48 -3.88 61.52
N GLY A 1000 21.72 -4.62 62.33
CA GLY A 1000 20.47 -4.17 62.98
C GLY A 1000 19.24 -4.06 62.08
N ALA A 1001 19.40 -3.48 60.88
CA ALA A 1001 18.33 -3.22 59.92
C ALA A 1001 17.48 -4.46 59.58
N ALA A 1002 16.17 -4.26 59.42
CA ALA A 1002 15.19 -5.34 59.30
C ALA A 1002 14.55 -5.41 57.90
N SER A 1003 14.21 -6.64 57.47
CA SER A 1003 13.43 -6.88 56.25
C SER A 1003 12.05 -6.22 56.31
N THR A 1004 11.63 -5.60 55.21
CA THR A 1004 10.31 -4.98 55.03
C THR A 1004 9.91 -5.01 53.55
N GLN A 1005 8.66 -4.66 53.25
CA GLN A 1005 8.21 -4.51 51.86
C GLN A 1005 8.88 -3.28 51.23
N GLY A 1006 9.44 -3.47 50.04
CA GLY A 1006 10.07 -2.43 49.24
C GLY A 1006 9.08 -1.52 48.50
N ILE A 1007 9.63 -0.78 47.54
CA ILE A 1007 8.93 -0.26 46.37
C ILE A 1007 8.96 -1.30 45.26
N ILE A 1008 10.13 -1.94 45.06
CA ILE A 1008 10.31 -3.18 44.31
C ILE A 1008 10.48 -4.27 45.39
N ASP A 1009 9.71 -5.37 45.32
CA ASP A 1009 9.73 -6.53 46.22
C ASP A 1009 10.24 -6.28 47.68
N GLY A 1010 11.53 -6.40 47.97
CA GLY A 1010 12.12 -6.36 49.31
C GLY A 1010 13.03 -5.17 49.62
N ALA A 1011 12.88 -4.59 50.82
CA ALA A 1011 13.73 -3.49 51.30
C ALA A 1011 14.25 -3.70 52.72
N LEU A 1012 15.17 -2.83 53.15
CA LEU A 1012 15.63 -2.73 54.54
C LEU A 1012 15.03 -1.49 55.24
N GLN A 1013 14.49 -1.71 56.43
CA GLN A 1013 14.08 -0.69 57.40
C GLN A 1013 15.23 -0.40 58.38
N PHE A 1014 15.49 0.88 58.61
CA PHE A 1014 16.51 1.41 59.54
C PHE A 1014 15.81 2.18 60.68
N ASP A 1015 16.26 1.99 61.92
CA ASP A 1015 15.63 2.51 63.14
C ASP A 1015 16.11 3.91 63.59
N GLY A 1016 17.22 4.40 63.05
CA GLY A 1016 17.83 5.68 63.42
C GLY A 1016 18.78 5.65 64.64
N THR A 1017 19.04 4.49 65.23
CA THR A 1017 19.91 4.29 66.42
C THR A 1017 21.30 3.80 66.04
N ASP A 1018 21.41 2.57 65.52
CA ASP A 1018 22.67 1.92 65.14
C ASP A 1018 22.60 1.02 63.90
N ASP A 1019 21.49 1.05 63.16
CA ASP A 1019 21.30 0.30 61.91
C ASP A 1019 22.15 0.82 60.73
N TYR A 1020 22.77 -0.10 59.97
CA TYR A 1020 23.44 0.15 58.68
C TYR A 1020 23.78 -1.15 57.92
N VAL A 1021 24.18 -1.04 56.65
CA VAL A 1021 24.86 -2.12 55.91
C VAL A 1021 26.33 -1.74 55.68
N ASP A 1022 27.29 -2.62 55.99
CA ASP A 1022 28.72 -2.44 55.68
C ASP A 1022 29.06 -3.13 54.35
N CYS A 1023 29.26 -2.35 53.30
CA CYS A 1023 29.56 -2.82 51.93
C CYS A 1023 31.08 -2.93 51.67
N GLY A 1024 31.92 -2.82 52.70
CA GLY A 1024 33.36 -2.96 52.58
C GLY A 1024 34.05 -1.75 51.93
N SER A 1025 35.34 -1.92 51.61
CA SER A 1025 36.26 -0.82 51.31
C SER A 1025 36.92 -0.90 49.92
N SER A 1026 36.29 -1.57 48.93
CA SER A 1026 36.87 -1.64 47.58
C SER A 1026 37.10 -0.25 46.97
N SER A 1027 38.16 -0.15 46.16
CA SER A 1027 38.49 0.99 45.30
C SER A 1027 37.52 1.13 44.13
N ASP A 1028 36.94 0.00 43.68
CA ASP A 1028 36.03 -0.07 42.54
C ASP A 1028 34.73 0.70 42.83
N LEU A 1029 34.42 0.91 44.11
CA LEU A 1029 33.34 1.76 44.59
C LEU A 1029 33.70 3.27 44.57
N VAL A 1030 34.81 3.69 43.96
CA VAL A 1030 35.19 5.10 43.75
C VAL A 1030 35.73 5.36 42.32
N PRO A 1031 34.91 5.13 41.27
CA PRO A 1031 35.31 5.45 39.90
C PRO A 1031 35.47 6.97 39.68
N GLU A 1032 36.20 7.37 38.63
CA GLU A 1032 36.56 8.79 38.38
C GLU A 1032 35.34 9.64 37.95
N ALA A 1033 34.42 9.02 37.22
CA ALA A 1033 33.04 9.45 37.03
C ALA A 1033 32.11 8.47 37.75
N MET A 1034 30.91 8.91 38.17
CA MET A 1034 29.96 8.03 38.86
C MET A 1034 28.52 8.51 38.78
N THR A 1035 27.58 7.58 38.89
CA THR A 1035 26.23 7.82 39.41
C THR A 1035 26.00 6.92 40.63
N LEU A 1036 25.32 7.44 41.65
CA LEU A 1036 24.72 6.68 42.73
C LEU A 1036 23.20 6.91 42.68
N SER A 1037 22.43 5.81 42.66
CA SER A 1037 20.96 5.82 42.73
C SER A 1037 20.47 4.99 43.91
N LEU A 1038 19.30 5.36 44.45
CA LEU A 1038 18.52 4.53 45.37
C LEU A 1038 17.05 4.96 45.44
N TRP A 1039 16.21 4.06 45.93
CA TRP A 1039 14.89 4.38 46.45
C TRP A 1039 14.92 4.57 47.97
N VAL A 1040 14.17 5.56 48.47
CA VAL A 1040 14.12 5.90 49.90
C VAL A 1040 12.71 6.27 50.37
N TYR A 1041 12.34 5.80 51.56
CA TYR A 1041 11.11 6.13 52.27
C TYR A 1041 11.47 6.74 53.64
N PRO A 1042 11.53 8.08 53.80
CA PRO A 1042 11.93 8.69 55.07
C PRO A 1042 10.82 8.63 56.12
N ASP A 1043 11.09 8.03 57.29
CA ASP A 1043 10.27 8.25 58.49
C ASP A 1043 10.66 9.61 59.11
N VAL A 1044 11.95 9.98 59.00
CA VAL A 1044 12.50 11.26 59.43
C VAL A 1044 13.45 11.82 58.37
N LEU A 1045 13.29 13.09 58.02
CA LEU A 1045 14.16 13.82 57.09
C LEU A 1045 15.54 14.17 57.71
N GLN A 1046 16.26 13.18 58.21
CA GLN A 1046 17.61 13.30 58.74
C GLN A 1046 18.34 11.94 58.64
N GLY A 1047 19.49 11.90 57.96
CA GLY A 1047 20.36 10.72 57.97
C GLY A 1047 21.32 10.67 56.79
N ASN A 1048 22.34 9.81 56.86
CA ASN A 1048 23.09 9.40 55.67
C ASN A 1048 22.33 8.28 54.97
N LEU A 1049 22.08 8.42 53.67
CA LEU A 1049 21.45 7.36 52.87
C LEU A 1049 22.52 6.38 52.39
N VAL A 1050 23.61 6.91 51.84
CA VAL A 1050 24.82 6.17 51.47
C VAL A 1050 26.03 7.04 51.74
N HIS A 1051 27.09 6.50 52.33
CA HIS A 1051 28.35 7.23 52.48
C HIS A 1051 29.58 6.32 52.38
N LYS A 1052 30.65 6.85 51.78
CA LYS A 1052 32.00 6.28 51.83
C LYS A 1052 32.92 7.32 52.45
N SER A 1053 33.23 7.14 53.73
CA SER A 1053 33.97 8.14 54.53
C SER A 1053 34.49 7.60 55.86
N GLY A 1054 35.62 8.16 56.32
CA GLY A 1054 36.18 7.90 57.63
C GLY A 1054 35.69 8.86 58.72
N SER A 1055 36.23 8.70 59.93
CA SER A 1055 35.75 9.30 61.18
C SER A 1055 35.86 10.83 61.34
N ASN A 1056 36.13 11.59 60.28
CA ASN A 1056 36.10 13.05 60.31
C ASN A 1056 35.65 13.65 58.97
N ALA A 1057 35.07 14.85 59.02
CA ALA A 1057 34.37 15.45 57.89
C ALA A 1057 35.23 15.79 56.65
N MET A 1058 36.57 15.71 56.73
CA MET A 1058 37.47 15.91 55.58
C MET A 1058 38.00 14.61 54.98
N ASN A 1059 37.92 13.49 55.70
CA ASN A 1059 38.20 12.16 55.16
C ASN A 1059 36.92 11.54 54.59
N LYS A 1060 36.51 12.02 53.41
CA LYS A 1060 35.37 11.48 52.65
C LYS A 1060 35.77 11.18 51.21
N ASP A 1061 35.11 10.19 50.64
CA ASP A 1061 35.14 9.83 49.24
C ASP A 1061 33.85 10.38 48.61
N TYR A 1062 32.68 9.98 49.13
CA TYR A 1062 31.39 10.62 48.85
C TYR A 1062 30.34 10.42 49.96
N GLU A 1063 29.27 11.23 49.95
CA GLU A 1063 28.17 11.19 50.92
C GLU A 1063 26.86 11.69 50.31
N LEU A 1064 25.84 10.83 50.21
CA LEU A 1064 24.45 11.19 49.92
C LEU A 1064 23.63 11.12 51.22
N SER A 1065 22.94 12.21 51.57
CA SER A 1065 22.26 12.34 52.87
C SER A 1065 20.98 13.18 52.77
N VAL A 1066 19.94 12.80 53.50
CA VAL A 1066 18.69 13.56 53.62
C VAL A 1066 18.73 14.54 54.81
N GLY A 1067 18.06 15.69 54.65
CA GLY A 1067 17.86 16.71 55.66
C GLY A 1067 16.50 17.41 55.51
N PRO A 1068 16.03 18.17 56.52
CA PRO A 1068 14.63 18.66 56.59
C PRO A 1068 14.27 19.76 55.58
N THR A 1069 15.20 20.10 54.68
CA THR A 1069 15.06 21.17 53.67
C THR A 1069 15.80 20.87 52.35
N ASN A 1070 16.52 19.74 52.26
CA ASN A 1070 17.30 19.34 51.07
C ASN A 1070 17.92 17.95 51.27
N ILE A 1071 18.17 17.29 50.15
CA ILE A 1071 19.15 16.24 49.96
C ILE A 1071 20.52 16.89 49.72
N LYS A 1072 21.59 16.29 50.21
CA LYS A 1072 22.97 16.75 50.02
C LYS A 1072 23.85 15.64 49.47
N ALA A 1073 24.30 15.77 48.23
CA ALA A 1073 25.41 15.01 47.68
C ALA A 1073 26.75 15.71 47.98
N ALA A 1074 27.82 14.93 48.16
CA ALA A 1074 29.16 15.45 48.39
C ALA A 1074 30.24 14.52 47.80
N ILE A 1075 31.30 15.13 47.27
CA ILE A 1075 32.43 14.46 46.62
C ILE A 1075 33.73 14.93 47.28
N GLY A 1076 34.64 13.99 47.55
CA GLY A 1076 35.92 14.22 48.21
C GLY A 1076 37.13 14.00 47.31
N ALA A 1077 38.16 14.83 47.52
CA ALA A 1077 39.42 14.83 46.80
C ALA A 1077 40.62 14.82 47.78
N ASN A 1078 41.84 14.64 47.29
CA ASN A 1078 43.06 14.84 48.09
C ASN A 1078 43.18 16.25 48.72
N THR A 1079 42.55 17.28 48.13
CA THR A 1079 42.66 18.69 48.53
C THR A 1079 41.52 19.19 49.42
N GLY A 1080 40.48 18.39 49.65
CA GLY A 1080 39.29 18.77 50.42
C GLY A 1080 38.04 17.97 50.04
N TYR A 1081 36.87 18.58 50.16
CA TYR A 1081 35.62 18.03 49.64
C TYR A 1081 34.69 19.17 49.17
N THR A 1082 33.79 18.86 48.25
CA THR A 1082 32.70 19.74 47.82
C THR A 1082 31.33 19.12 48.15
N ASN A 1083 30.27 19.92 48.13
CA ASN A 1083 28.90 19.44 48.34
C ASN A 1083 27.89 20.30 47.61
N LEU A 1084 26.91 19.65 46.98
CA LEU A 1084 25.72 20.26 46.41
C LEU A 1084 24.53 19.97 47.33
N ARG A 1085 23.49 20.80 47.23
CA ARG A 1085 22.19 20.59 47.85
C ARG A 1085 21.13 20.72 46.78
N SER A 1086 20.11 19.88 46.89
CA SER A 1086 18.86 20.04 46.16
C SER A 1086 18.19 21.38 46.52
N SER A 1087 17.47 21.93 45.55
CA SER A 1087 16.46 22.98 45.67
C SER A 1087 15.25 22.46 46.46
N SER A 1088 14.82 21.23 46.16
CA SER A 1088 13.65 20.58 46.79
C SER A 1088 14.02 19.73 48.01
N LYS A 1089 13.01 19.36 48.80
CA LYS A 1089 13.11 18.36 49.88
C LYS A 1089 12.30 17.12 49.50
N LEU A 1090 12.64 15.98 50.11
CA LEU A 1090 11.70 14.85 50.18
C LEU A 1090 10.54 15.16 51.15
N ASN A 1091 9.47 14.38 51.08
CA ASN A 1091 8.49 14.27 52.16
C ASN A 1091 8.86 13.11 53.10
N THR A 1092 8.13 12.98 54.20
CA THR A 1092 8.11 11.73 54.98
C THR A 1092 6.95 10.88 54.50
N ASP A 1093 6.96 9.60 54.87
CA ASP A 1093 5.82 8.69 54.70
C ASP A 1093 5.43 8.37 53.22
N GLU A 1094 6.31 8.66 52.26
CA GLU A 1094 6.21 8.27 50.84
C GLU A 1094 7.56 7.79 50.29
N TRP A 1095 7.55 6.97 49.23
CA TRP A 1095 8.76 6.57 48.51
C TRP A 1095 9.21 7.70 47.58
N SER A 1096 10.51 7.80 47.34
CA SER A 1096 11.11 8.69 46.33
C SER A 1096 12.39 8.09 45.78
N HIS A 1097 12.62 8.22 44.47
CA HIS A 1097 13.89 7.88 43.84
C HIS A 1097 14.86 9.06 43.96
N VAL A 1098 16.11 8.80 44.33
CA VAL A 1098 17.13 9.83 44.57
C VAL A 1098 18.45 9.40 43.94
N ALA A 1099 18.97 10.23 43.04
CA ALA A 1099 20.26 10.03 42.42
C ALA A 1099 21.20 11.22 42.63
N PHE A 1100 22.51 10.98 42.56
CA PHE A 1100 23.49 12.01 42.22
C PHE A 1100 24.45 11.46 41.16
N SER A 1101 24.91 12.33 40.26
CA SER A 1101 25.96 11.99 39.29
C SER A 1101 27.14 12.96 39.39
N TYR A 1102 28.35 12.48 39.11
CA TYR A 1102 29.57 13.26 39.07
C TYR A 1102 30.46 12.85 37.90
N GLY A 1103 30.80 13.80 37.02
CA GLY A 1103 31.70 13.58 35.87
C GLY A 1103 32.12 14.92 35.26
N GLU A 1104 33.29 14.98 34.64
CA GLU A 1104 33.89 16.21 34.09
C GLU A 1104 33.96 17.41 35.06
N GLY A 1105 33.87 17.13 36.37
CA GLY A 1105 33.77 18.14 37.43
C GLY A 1105 32.35 18.65 37.72
N VAL A 1106 31.34 18.28 36.93
CA VAL A 1106 29.92 18.58 37.21
C VAL A 1106 29.39 17.61 38.26
N LEU A 1107 28.75 18.14 39.31
CA LEU A 1107 27.96 17.39 40.29
C LEU A 1107 26.49 17.72 40.10
N SER A 1108 25.64 16.72 39.88
CA SER A 1108 24.18 16.86 39.73
C SER A 1108 23.43 16.03 40.79
N VAL A 1109 22.20 16.45 41.14
CA VAL A 1109 21.30 15.78 42.09
C VAL A 1109 19.89 15.74 41.51
N TYR A 1110 19.28 14.56 41.56
CA TYR A 1110 17.98 14.25 40.95
C TYR A 1110 17.01 13.72 42.00
N ILE A 1111 15.72 13.99 41.82
CA ILE A 1111 14.62 13.51 42.66
C ILE A 1111 13.47 13.07 41.74
N ASN A 1112 13.05 11.81 41.86
CA ASN A 1112 11.99 11.21 41.04
C ASN A 1112 12.22 11.44 39.52
N GLY A 1113 13.40 11.01 39.05
CA GLY A 1113 13.89 11.20 37.67
C GLY A 1113 14.40 12.61 37.36
N VAL A 1114 13.79 13.66 37.91
CA VAL A 1114 14.03 15.06 37.51
C VAL A 1114 15.29 15.67 38.11
N LEU A 1115 16.09 16.37 37.29
CA LEU A 1115 17.22 17.18 37.76
C LEU A 1115 16.75 18.36 38.64
N ASP A 1116 17.17 18.39 39.89
CA ASP A 1116 16.76 19.41 40.86
C ASP A 1116 17.89 20.41 41.22
N ALA A 1117 19.16 20.00 41.08
CA ALA A 1117 20.32 20.89 41.19
C ALA A 1117 21.54 20.35 40.43
N SER A 1118 22.32 21.24 39.78
CA SER A 1118 23.64 20.91 39.21
C SER A 1118 24.68 22.01 39.46
N ARG A 1119 25.97 21.65 39.54
CA ARG A 1119 27.09 22.60 39.62
C ARG A 1119 28.47 22.01 39.27
N THR A 1120 29.24 22.76 38.48
CA THR A 1120 30.65 22.47 38.19
C THR A 1120 31.59 22.80 39.36
N TYR A 1121 32.59 21.93 39.60
CA TYR A 1121 33.66 22.05 40.58
C TYR A 1121 34.99 21.57 39.98
N SER A 1122 36.07 22.35 40.15
CA SER A 1122 37.42 21.97 39.72
C SER A 1122 38.10 21.02 40.73
N LEU A 1123 37.60 19.79 40.82
CA LEU A 1123 38.11 18.70 41.66
C LEU A 1123 38.08 17.38 40.87
N THR A 1124 38.70 16.35 41.43
CA THR A 1124 38.64 14.96 40.97
C THR A 1124 38.32 14.11 42.19
N VAL A 1125 37.53 13.04 42.04
CA VAL A 1125 37.29 12.09 43.14
C VAL A 1125 38.63 11.46 43.58
N THR A 1126 38.72 10.97 44.80
CA THR A 1126 39.89 10.20 45.25
C THR A 1126 39.46 9.17 46.28
N ASP A 1127 39.71 7.89 45.99
CA ASP A 1127 39.63 6.83 47.00
C ASP A 1127 40.65 7.04 48.12
N LYS A 1128 40.16 6.98 49.35
CA LYS A 1128 40.93 7.09 50.60
C LYS A 1128 40.87 5.79 51.41
N GLY A 1129 40.32 4.72 50.83
CA GLY A 1129 40.22 3.39 51.44
C GLY A 1129 39.21 3.30 52.59
N ASN A 1130 38.22 4.20 52.64
CA ASN A 1130 37.17 4.15 53.65
C ASN A 1130 36.10 3.09 53.28
N PRO A 1131 35.39 2.50 54.26
CA PRO A 1131 34.25 1.63 53.97
C PRO A 1131 33.06 2.42 53.40
N LEU A 1132 32.29 1.76 52.55
CA LEU A 1132 30.97 2.18 52.10
C LEU A 1132 29.92 1.69 53.10
N SER A 1133 28.93 2.52 53.43
CA SER A 1133 27.80 2.12 54.26
C SER A 1133 26.47 2.72 53.81
N ILE A 1134 25.42 1.92 53.90
CA ILE A 1134 24.03 2.25 53.52
C ILE A 1134 23.17 2.42 54.78
N GLY A 1135 22.28 3.41 54.81
CA GLY A 1135 21.34 3.71 55.92
C GLY A 1135 21.96 4.25 57.22
N GLY A 1136 23.28 4.19 57.36
CA GLY A 1136 23.96 4.64 58.56
C GLY A 1136 25.44 4.35 58.49
N GLY A 1137 26.07 4.10 59.64
CA GLY A 1137 27.44 3.61 59.76
C GLY A 1137 28.10 4.09 61.06
N ASN A 1138 29.43 4.18 61.06
CA ASN A 1138 30.22 4.65 62.21
C ASN A 1138 30.21 6.20 62.34
N THR A 1139 29.02 6.80 62.33
CA THR A 1139 28.80 8.26 62.33
C THR A 1139 27.61 8.65 63.22
N SER A 1140 27.52 9.91 63.64
CA SER A 1140 26.38 10.42 64.40
C SER A 1140 25.18 10.82 63.50
N LYS A 1141 24.90 10.03 62.46
CA LYS A 1141 23.90 10.32 61.41
C LYS A 1141 23.28 9.05 60.81
N GLN A 1142 22.70 8.19 61.63
CA GLN A 1142 21.88 7.11 61.09
C GLN A 1142 20.63 7.72 60.42
N PHE A 1143 20.08 6.99 59.45
CA PHE A 1143 18.80 7.28 58.82
C PHE A 1143 17.68 6.50 59.52
N GLN A 1144 16.47 7.04 59.49
CA GLN A 1144 15.26 6.37 59.97
C GLN A 1144 14.23 6.36 58.84
N GLY A 1145 13.83 5.16 58.42
CA GLY A 1145 13.03 4.92 57.22
C GLY A 1145 13.48 3.66 56.48
N ARG A 1146 13.09 3.54 55.21
CA ARG A 1146 13.46 2.40 54.35
C ARG A 1146 14.36 2.82 53.20
N ILE A 1147 15.24 1.91 52.78
CA ILE A 1147 16.08 2.04 51.59
C ILE A 1147 15.97 0.75 50.76
N ASP A 1148 15.93 0.93 49.44
CA ASP A 1148 15.63 -0.08 48.42
C ASP A 1148 16.49 0.22 47.17
N ASN A 1149 16.88 -0.82 46.43
CA ASN A 1149 17.55 -0.75 45.12
C ASN A 1149 18.67 0.30 45.02
N VAL A 1150 19.71 0.11 45.84
CA VAL A 1150 20.91 0.97 45.83
C VAL A 1150 21.86 0.51 44.73
N ALA A 1151 22.15 1.38 43.77
CA ALA A 1151 23.04 1.07 42.63
C ALA A 1151 24.16 2.12 42.46
N ILE A 1152 25.35 1.67 42.08
CA ILE A 1152 26.51 2.51 41.73
C ILE A 1152 26.95 2.19 40.30
N TYR A 1153 27.25 3.22 39.53
CA TYR A 1153 27.74 3.16 38.15
C TYR A 1153 29.08 3.89 38.04
N ASP A 1154 29.95 3.47 37.12
CA ASP A 1154 31.28 4.06 36.85
C ASP A 1154 31.30 5.14 35.74
N ARG A 1155 30.10 5.47 35.23
CA ARG A 1155 29.85 6.60 34.34
C ARG A 1155 28.81 7.55 34.94
N VAL A 1156 28.71 8.74 34.35
CA VAL A 1156 27.52 9.58 34.53
C VAL A 1156 26.39 8.98 33.69
N LEU A 1157 25.24 8.77 34.33
CA LEU A 1157 23.98 8.46 33.63
C LEU A 1157 23.33 9.75 33.10
N SER A 1158 22.62 9.62 31.98
CA SER A 1158 21.79 10.69 31.39
C SER A 1158 20.55 10.97 32.24
N GLU A 1159 19.81 12.04 31.89
CA GLU A 1159 18.54 12.34 32.59
C GLU A 1159 17.47 11.29 32.27
N ASP A 1160 17.45 10.75 31.04
CA ASP A 1160 16.54 9.68 30.62
C ASP A 1160 16.84 8.35 31.33
N GLU A 1161 18.11 7.98 31.52
CA GLU A 1161 18.49 6.78 32.29
C GLU A 1161 18.13 6.91 33.78
N ILE A 1162 18.28 8.11 34.35
CA ILE A 1162 17.89 8.39 35.74
C ILE A 1162 16.35 8.45 35.89
N LEU A 1163 15.63 8.77 34.81
CA LEU A 1163 14.17 8.64 34.71
C LEU A 1163 13.76 7.16 34.63
N SER A 1164 14.40 6.34 33.80
CA SER A 1164 14.12 4.90 33.73
C SER A 1164 14.33 4.18 35.08
N LEU A 1165 15.36 4.55 35.86
CA LEU A 1165 15.56 4.04 37.22
C LEU A 1165 14.49 4.52 38.24
N PHE A 1166 13.77 5.60 37.92
CA PHE A 1166 12.55 6.02 38.66
C PHE A 1166 11.29 5.31 38.15
N GLU A 1167 11.24 4.91 36.88
CA GLU A 1167 10.09 4.18 36.30
C GLU A 1167 10.15 2.67 36.61
N GLU A 1168 11.34 2.09 36.83
CA GLU A 1168 11.57 0.70 37.27
C GLU A 1168 10.87 0.36 38.61
N GLY A 1169 10.48 1.37 39.40
CA GLY A 1169 9.85 1.22 40.71
C GLY A 1169 8.49 1.92 40.86
N LEU A 1170 7.64 1.93 39.83
CA LEU A 1170 6.27 2.49 39.89
C LEU A 1170 5.18 1.44 39.59
#